data_AF-A0A970GZ94-F1
#
_entry.id   AF-A0A970GZ94-F1
#
_cell.length_a   1.000
_cell.length_b   1.000
_cell.length_c   1.000
_cell.angle_alpha   90.00
_cell.angle_beta   90.00
_cell.angle_gamma   90.00
#
_symmetry.space_group_name_H-M   'P 1'
#
loop_
_entity.id
_entity.type
_entity.pdbx_description
1 polymer ?
#
loop_
_entity_poly.entity_id
_entity_poly.type
_entity_poly.pdbx_seq_one_letter_code
_entity_poly.pdbx_strand_id
1 'polypeptide(L)'
;MKKNCIAFAVFLFGAIFAIIGFNAEEVGEDMDLFMEPEKVVQNRLDGLCVQFNATSGFSKIDIFIANASVNRNCIVEFKLYKWDGNIARTINGEPVHYEKRDEFFPRNTYYTWDLSSVMPKKGEYLFVMEKTGGDGFLDVNILYPEKENVRLYENFSERFGSLMMRINTKGLDKLSDNSIELFDGFDTWVATDGLGREVPSTQISGKLRKDKYVGLFFHTWHTHNHAKGMRNITEILKEHPEIVHDWDSEHWGTGGVFFWNEPIYGYYRTDDRWVLRKQAEMLANAGVDAIFFDNTNNEFTFVEEVLVLLEVFAKARLDGVKTPQISFILPIFDYDFVAIQLRELYREIYSQGRYKDLWFYWKGKPLIMCYPGWLNPESDPIDTEIMEFFTFRPPNHSHTWDNVQVRDENGNPLIYGAIRPEIKNNYIIWNWISIYPQLIARNPDGTPEQVTVSVAQNWNAKRGLTAMNGENVYGRHYSVKEGKYDTRENAKLYGVNFQEQWDYAIEIDPEMIFITGWNEWVAGRFEEWGGVKNAFPDQFSDEYSRDIEPSKGDLKDHYYYQMVSNIRRFKGTKPVPKASGKKTIDIYSDEDMWKDVYPNFFAYKGNTFDRDFNGYVDKKTNKPIRYENRTGRNDFVSAKVARDDEFVYFMVECAENIVGEGDKAWMRLFIEIGARQDANWESFHYVVNRQKPSNGKAVLEKSTGGWNWEEVGLVEYSLKGKRLQLKVPKSMLGIKGDKFVFNFKWSD
;
A
#
# COMPACT_ATOMS: atom_id res chain seq x y z
N MET A 1 44.83 -36.30 84.62
CA MET A 1 45.63 -35.52 85.58
C MET A 1 45.50 -34.04 85.22
N LYS A 2 44.91 -33.24 86.13
CA LYS A 2 44.98 -31.76 86.29
C LYS A 2 44.64 -30.87 85.06
N LYS A 3 43.88 -29.76 85.15
CA LYS A 3 43.08 -29.07 86.19
C LYS A 3 42.45 -27.84 85.49
N ASN A 4 41.19 -27.53 85.84
CA ASN A 4 40.64 -26.19 86.18
C ASN A 4 40.70 -25.04 85.14
N CYS A 5 39.54 -24.52 84.67
CA CYS A 5 38.73 -23.41 85.24
C CYS A 5 39.25 -22.01 84.80
N ILE A 6 38.49 -20.94 84.50
CA ILE A 6 37.10 -20.52 84.78
C ILE A 6 36.83 -19.21 83.96
N ALA A 7 35.57 -19.00 83.55
CA ALA A 7 34.84 -17.71 83.33
C ALA A 7 35.35 -16.66 82.31
N PHE A 8 34.56 -15.75 81.72
CA PHE A 8 33.12 -15.44 81.59
C PHE A 8 33.04 -14.45 80.38
N ALA A 9 32.10 -14.65 79.44
CA ALA A 9 30.98 -13.76 79.06
C ALA A 9 31.26 -12.49 78.23
N VAL A 10 30.35 -12.27 77.24
CA VAL A 10 29.74 -11.04 76.65
C VAL A 10 29.32 -11.40 75.21
N PHE A 11 28.05 -11.73 74.91
CA PHE A 11 26.93 -10.86 74.45
C PHE A 11 27.21 -10.19 73.08
N LEU A 12 26.36 -10.05 72.05
CA LEU A 12 24.91 -10.12 71.73
C LEU A 12 24.87 -9.92 70.18
N PHE A 13 24.20 -10.65 69.29
CA PHE A 13 22.79 -10.69 68.82
C PHE A 13 22.87 -11.61 67.56
N GLY A 14 21.97 -12.52 67.17
CA GLY A 14 20.53 -12.55 67.34
C GLY A 14 19.81 -12.05 66.06
N ALA A 15 19.77 -12.83 64.97
CA ALA A 15 18.55 -13.13 64.19
C ALA A 15 18.86 -13.79 62.82
N ILE A 16 18.30 -14.99 62.65
CA ILE A 16 18.07 -15.73 61.40
C ILE A 16 16.84 -15.12 60.71
N PHE A 17 16.84 -14.98 59.38
CA PHE A 17 15.82 -15.58 58.48
C PHE A 17 16.05 -15.27 56.99
N ALA A 18 15.71 -16.29 56.19
CA ALA A 18 15.35 -16.30 54.76
C ALA A 18 16.48 -16.21 53.72
N ILE A 19 16.95 -17.40 53.34
CA ILE A 19 17.54 -17.73 52.05
C ILE A 19 16.51 -17.40 50.96
N ILE A 20 16.75 -16.35 50.18
CA ILE A 20 16.17 -16.17 48.85
C ILE A 20 17.23 -16.68 47.88
N GLY A 21 17.19 -17.98 47.58
CA GLY A 21 17.88 -18.54 46.43
C GLY A 21 17.08 -18.15 45.19
N PHE A 22 17.42 -17.03 44.56
CA PHE A 22 17.12 -16.87 43.14
C PHE A 22 17.94 -17.94 42.42
N ASN A 23 17.26 -18.92 41.80
CA ASN A 23 17.86 -19.71 40.74
C ASN A 23 18.23 -18.72 39.62
N ALA A 24 19.44 -18.19 39.66
CA ALA A 24 20.03 -17.51 38.52
C ALA A 24 20.11 -18.57 37.42
N GLU A 25 19.29 -18.44 36.37
CA GLU A 25 19.63 -19.10 35.12
C GLU A 25 21.08 -18.72 34.81
N GLU A 26 21.96 -19.72 34.64
CA GLU A 26 23.36 -19.47 34.34
C GLU A 26 23.46 -18.64 33.06
N VAL A 27 23.76 -17.35 33.21
CA VAL A 27 23.99 -16.39 32.13
C VAL A 27 25.33 -16.70 31.46
N GLY A 28 25.42 -16.48 30.14
CA GLY A 28 26.66 -16.69 29.37
C GLY A 28 27.57 -15.44 29.30
N GLU A 29 28.66 -15.55 28.56
CA GLU A 29 29.51 -14.40 28.20
C GLU A 29 28.87 -13.57 27.08
N ASP A 30 29.43 -12.39 26.79
CA ASP A 30 28.93 -11.52 25.71
C ASP A 30 29.09 -12.22 24.36
N MET A 31 27.95 -12.42 23.67
CA MET A 31 27.87 -13.03 22.37
C MET A 31 27.45 -12.00 21.32
N ASP A 32 28.24 -11.87 20.26
CA ASP A 32 27.90 -11.03 19.11
C ASP A 32 26.69 -11.61 18.36
N LEU A 33 25.71 -10.76 18.02
CA LEU A 33 24.60 -11.10 17.13
C LEU A 33 24.92 -10.83 15.65
N PHE A 34 26.20 -10.70 15.34
CA PHE A 34 26.73 -10.53 14.00
C PHE A 34 27.91 -11.49 13.77
N MET A 35 28.48 -11.44 12.56
CA MET A 35 29.74 -12.09 12.19
C MET A 35 30.73 -11.02 11.72
N GLU A 36 32.03 -11.36 11.70
CA GLU A 36 33.05 -10.47 11.17
C GLU A 36 32.69 -10.03 9.75
N PRO A 37 32.54 -8.71 9.49
CA PRO A 37 31.90 -8.23 8.28
C PRO A 37 32.87 -8.27 7.09
N GLU A 38 32.37 -8.71 5.95
CA GLU A 38 32.95 -8.39 4.64
C GLU A 38 32.54 -6.98 4.20
N LYS A 39 31.35 -6.53 4.64
CA LYS A 39 30.79 -5.21 4.36
C LYS A 39 30.08 -4.66 5.59
N VAL A 40 30.26 -3.36 5.82
CA VAL A 40 29.59 -2.59 6.88
C VAL A 40 28.78 -1.47 6.23
N VAL A 41 27.52 -1.34 6.62
CA VAL A 41 26.63 -0.28 6.16
C VAL A 41 26.11 0.47 7.37
N GLN A 42 26.38 1.77 7.39
CA GLN A 42 25.86 2.65 8.41
C GLN A 42 24.40 2.99 8.07
N ASN A 43 23.50 2.80 9.04
CA ASN A 43 22.07 3.01 8.86
C ASN A 43 21.55 4.02 9.88
N ARG A 44 20.85 5.05 9.39
CA ARG A 44 20.09 5.97 10.23
C ARG A 44 19.04 5.17 11.00
N LEU A 45 19.05 5.29 12.32
CA LEU A 45 18.02 4.66 13.15
C LEU A 45 16.73 5.46 13.04
N ASP A 46 15.78 4.91 12.28
CA ASP A 46 14.38 5.28 12.36
C ASP A 46 13.64 4.20 13.17
N GLY A 47 13.71 2.94 12.73
CA GLY A 47 13.22 1.77 13.48
C GLY A 47 13.86 0.47 13.00
N LEU A 48 14.48 -0.27 13.91
CA LEU A 48 15.11 -1.57 13.64
C LEU A 48 14.66 -2.61 14.66
N CYS A 49 14.47 -3.84 14.18
CA CYS A 49 14.17 -4.98 15.05
C CYS A 49 15.14 -6.12 14.82
N VAL A 50 15.55 -6.81 15.88
CA VAL A 50 16.43 -7.98 15.82
C VAL A 50 15.72 -9.15 16.49
N GLN A 51 15.45 -10.19 15.71
CA GLN A 51 14.95 -11.47 16.20
C GLN A 51 16.12 -12.40 16.50
N PHE A 52 16.12 -13.01 17.67
CA PHE A 52 17.13 -13.98 18.13
C PHE A 52 16.48 -15.02 19.06
N ASN A 53 17.06 -16.21 19.16
CA ASN A 53 16.58 -17.28 20.05
C ASN A 53 17.67 -17.66 21.06
N ALA A 54 17.57 -17.13 22.28
CA ALA A 54 18.57 -17.31 23.33
C ALA A 54 18.46 -18.71 23.96
N THR A 55 19.60 -19.41 24.10
CA THR A 55 19.66 -20.77 24.69
C THR A 55 19.66 -20.76 26.23
N SER A 56 19.93 -19.62 26.86
CA SER A 56 19.91 -19.40 28.30
C SER A 56 19.34 -18.02 28.62
N GLY A 57 19.07 -17.75 29.89
CA GLY A 57 18.76 -16.40 30.33
C GLY A 57 19.89 -15.40 30.06
N PHE A 58 19.54 -14.12 29.98
CA PHE A 58 20.44 -13.00 29.72
C PHE A 58 20.06 -11.80 30.60
N SER A 59 20.96 -10.83 30.71
CA SER A 59 20.78 -9.67 31.59
C SER A 59 21.16 -8.33 30.98
N LYS A 60 21.66 -8.29 29.74
CA LYS A 60 21.93 -7.05 29.01
C LYS A 60 21.95 -7.27 27.49
N ILE A 61 21.71 -6.19 26.76
CA ILE A 61 21.93 -6.08 25.31
C ILE A 61 22.82 -4.86 25.07
N ASP A 62 23.96 -5.05 24.41
CA ASP A 62 24.87 -3.96 24.04
C ASP A 62 24.72 -3.62 22.56
N ILE A 63 24.45 -2.36 22.22
CA ILE A 63 24.24 -1.91 20.84
C ILE A 63 25.38 -0.96 20.45
N PHE A 64 26.05 -1.22 19.34
CA PHE A 64 27.11 -0.32 18.89
C PHE A 64 26.53 0.92 18.20
N ILE A 65 26.74 2.08 18.81
CA ILE A 65 26.37 3.37 18.24
C ILE A 65 27.52 3.84 17.36
N ALA A 66 27.33 3.73 16.04
CA ALA A 66 28.34 4.10 15.06
C ALA A 66 28.53 5.62 15.01
N ASN A 67 27.42 6.37 14.99
CA ASN A 67 27.46 7.83 15.00
C ASN A 67 26.22 8.40 15.68
N ALA A 68 26.35 9.62 16.19
CA ALA A 68 25.27 10.33 16.86
C ALA A 68 25.47 11.85 16.75
N SER A 69 24.39 12.61 16.86
CA SER A 69 24.47 14.07 16.91
C SER A 69 25.25 14.57 18.13
N VAL A 70 26.20 15.47 17.90
CA VAL A 70 26.93 16.15 18.98
C VAL A 70 26.01 17.16 19.67
N ASN A 71 25.86 17.05 21.00
CA ASN A 71 25.07 17.97 21.84
C ASN A 71 23.57 18.08 21.48
N ARG A 72 22.98 17.06 20.85
CA ARG A 72 21.53 16.98 20.63
C ARG A 72 21.01 15.66 21.17
N ASN A 73 19.88 15.71 21.85
CA ASN A 73 19.27 14.52 22.43
C ASN A 73 18.53 13.73 21.35
N CYS A 74 18.53 12.41 21.51
CA CYS A 74 17.62 11.53 20.79
C CYS A 74 16.64 10.92 21.80
N ILE A 75 15.37 10.85 21.41
CA ILE A 75 14.40 10.06 22.16
C ILE A 75 14.32 8.69 21.48
N VAL A 76 14.80 7.66 22.18
CA VAL A 76 14.86 6.29 21.69
C VAL A 76 14.03 5.39 22.61
N GLU A 77 13.21 4.55 22.01
CA GLU A 77 12.47 3.51 22.73
C GLU A 77 13.10 2.15 22.47
N PHE A 78 13.30 1.40 23.54
CA PHE A 78 13.79 0.02 23.56
C PHE A 78 12.66 -0.86 24.06
N LYS A 79 12.30 -1.88 23.27
CA LYS A 79 11.27 -2.84 23.63
C LYS A 79 11.80 -4.24 23.38
N LEU A 80 11.58 -5.14 24.34
CA LEU A 80 11.90 -6.56 24.20
C LEU A 80 10.60 -7.34 24.28
N TYR A 81 10.29 -8.08 23.24
CA TYR A 81 9.11 -8.93 23.18
C TYR A 81 9.51 -10.39 23.16
N LYS A 82 8.69 -11.24 23.77
CA LYS A 82 8.75 -12.67 23.48
C LYS A 82 8.13 -12.91 22.10
N TRP A 83 8.82 -13.65 21.25
CA TRP A 83 8.35 -13.92 19.89
C TRP A 83 7.05 -14.72 19.88
N ASP A 84 6.09 -14.28 19.06
CA ASP A 84 4.76 -14.89 18.90
C ASP A 84 4.46 -15.30 17.44
N GLY A 85 5.43 -15.98 16.82
CA GLY A 85 5.32 -16.62 15.50
C GLY A 85 5.31 -15.67 14.29
N ASN A 86 5.03 -14.39 14.48
CA ASN A 86 5.29 -13.34 13.50
C ASN A 86 5.44 -11.96 14.15
N ILE A 87 6.02 -11.02 13.41
CA ILE A 87 6.33 -9.68 13.91
C ILE A 87 5.07 -8.89 14.27
N ALA A 88 3.99 -9.00 13.50
CA ALA A 88 2.75 -8.27 13.73
C ALA A 88 2.07 -8.68 15.05
N ARG A 89 1.99 -9.97 15.36
CA ARG A 89 1.49 -10.46 16.67
C ARG A 89 2.42 -10.05 17.79
N THR A 90 3.73 -10.21 17.58
CA THR A 90 4.76 -9.92 18.59
C THR A 90 4.70 -8.48 19.08
N ILE A 91 4.66 -7.49 18.18
CA ILE A 91 4.66 -6.06 18.55
C ILE A 91 3.32 -5.56 19.10
N ASN A 92 2.22 -6.26 18.82
CA ASN A 92 0.90 -5.97 19.40
C ASN A 92 0.70 -6.62 20.78
N GLY A 93 1.63 -7.49 21.21
CA GLY A 93 1.65 -8.04 22.55
C GLY A 93 2.26 -7.07 23.57
N GLU A 94 2.28 -7.50 24.83
CA GLU A 94 2.96 -6.76 25.90
C GLU A 94 4.48 -7.03 25.86
N PRO A 95 5.33 -6.00 25.92
CA PRO A 95 6.77 -6.21 26.00
C PRO A 95 7.16 -6.83 27.35
N VAL A 96 8.14 -7.73 27.31
CA VAL A 96 8.83 -8.27 28.49
C VAL A 96 9.54 -7.14 29.24
N HIS A 97 10.09 -6.19 28.51
CA HIS A 97 10.68 -4.98 29.06
C HIS A 97 10.56 -3.82 28.08
N TYR A 98 10.33 -2.63 28.60
CA TYR A 98 10.23 -1.38 27.85
C TYR A 98 11.01 -0.30 28.57
N GLU A 99 11.78 0.46 27.81
CA GLU A 99 12.46 1.64 28.30
C GLU A 99 12.47 2.76 27.24
N LYS A 100 12.28 4.00 27.71
CA LYS A 100 12.38 5.21 26.90
C LYS A 100 13.51 6.08 27.41
N ARG A 101 14.44 6.43 26.53
CA ARG A 101 15.62 7.23 26.85
C ARG A 101 15.56 8.55 26.08
N ASP A 102 15.75 9.66 26.78
CA ASP A 102 15.93 11.00 26.22
C ASP A 102 17.30 11.50 26.68
N GLU A 103 18.33 11.16 25.92
CA GLU A 103 19.70 11.45 26.29
C GLU A 103 20.62 11.61 25.08
N PHE A 104 21.85 12.00 25.36
CA PHE A 104 22.94 12.00 24.38
C PHE A 104 23.53 10.60 24.27
N PHE A 105 23.62 10.08 23.06
CA PHE A 105 24.25 8.79 22.77
C PHE A 105 25.70 9.01 22.33
N PRO A 106 26.69 8.40 23.00
CA PRO A 106 28.08 8.50 22.59
C PRO A 106 28.32 7.77 21.26
N ARG A 107 29.10 8.39 20.37
CA ARG A 107 29.51 7.80 19.09
C ARG A 107 30.69 6.83 19.25
N ASN A 108 30.79 5.85 18.35
CA ASN A 108 31.85 4.83 18.30
C ASN A 108 32.00 4.04 19.60
N THR A 109 30.90 3.69 20.26
CA THR A 109 30.92 2.88 21.48
C THR A 109 29.68 2.02 21.60
N TYR A 110 29.76 1.00 22.45
CA TYR A 110 28.59 0.24 22.87
C TYR A 110 27.76 1.03 23.88
N TYR A 111 26.45 1.02 23.65
CA TYR A 111 25.43 1.44 24.61
C TYR A 111 24.83 0.18 25.25
N THR A 112 24.90 0.07 26.57
CA THR A 112 24.39 -1.07 27.32
C THR A 112 22.96 -0.84 27.77
N TRP A 113 22.04 -1.69 27.32
CA TRP A 113 20.68 -1.79 27.84
C TRP A 113 20.62 -2.88 28.90
N ASP A 114 20.51 -2.50 30.18
CA ASP A 114 20.48 -3.40 31.33
C ASP A 114 19.10 -4.03 31.53
N LEU A 115 19.05 -5.36 31.51
CA LEU A 115 17.85 -6.19 31.67
C LEU A 115 17.89 -7.01 32.96
N SER A 116 18.82 -6.74 33.88
CA SER A 116 18.98 -7.47 35.15
C SER A 116 17.76 -7.40 36.07
N SER A 117 16.89 -6.40 35.90
CA SER A 117 15.63 -6.29 36.65
C SER A 117 14.57 -7.30 36.22
N VAL A 118 14.60 -7.75 34.96
CA VAL A 118 13.62 -8.69 34.38
C VAL A 118 14.20 -10.07 34.13
N MET A 119 15.52 -10.19 33.92
CA MET A 119 16.26 -11.43 33.66
C MET A 119 15.53 -12.34 32.65
N PRO A 120 15.41 -11.96 31.37
CA PRO A 120 14.69 -12.75 30.38
C PRO A 120 15.30 -14.14 30.27
N LYS A 121 14.45 -15.17 30.19
CA LYS A 121 14.84 -16.58 30.23
C LYS A 121 15.22 -17.12 28.86
N LYS A 122 15.64 -18.38 28.78
CA LYS A 122 15.73 -19.12 27.50
C LYS A 122 14.47 -18.91 26.65
N GLY A 123 14.62 -18.56 25.37
CA GLY A 123 13.52 -18.43 24.42
C GLY A 123 13.82 -17.52 23.23
N GLU A 124 12.83 -17.39 22.36
CA GLU A 124 12.88 -16.53 21.17
C GLU A 124 12.28 -15.15 21.46
N TYR A 125 12.99 -14.12 21.03
CA TYR A 125 12.70 -12.72 21.32
C TYR A 125 12.81 -11.84 20.08
N LEU A 126 12.07 -10.74 20.13
CA LEU A 126 12.22 -9.62 19.20
C LEU A 126 12.66 -8.40 20.02
N PHE A 127 13.89 -7.96 19.79
CA PHE A 127 14.36 -6.66 20.24
C PHE A 127 13.91 -5.60 19.24
N VAL A 128 13.36 -4.49 19.72
CA VAL A 128 12.94 -3.35 18.91
C VAL A 128 13.63 -2.09 19.46
N MET A 129 14.27 -1.35 18.56
CA MET A 129 14.89 -0.06 18.83
C MET A 129 14.34 0.95 17.82
N GLU A 130 13.72 2.01 18.31
CA GLU A 130 13.07 3.01 17.46
C GLU A 130 13.38 4.42 17.97
N LYS A 131 13.72 5.32 17.03
CA LYS A 131 13.85 6.74 17.35
C LYS A 131 12.48 7.38 17.26
N THR A 132 11.90 7.74 18.40
CA THR A 132 10.54 8.29 18.48
C THR A 132 10.49 9.82 18.62
N GLY A 133 11.64 10.47 18.79
CA GLY A 133 11.71 11.93 18.91
C GLY A 133 13.13 12.48 19.09
N GLY A 134 13.23 13.74 19.52
CA GLY A 134 14.50 14.48 19.63
C GLY A 134 15.01 15.03 18.29
N ASP A 135 15.83 16.07 18.36
CA ASP A 135 16.44 16.78 17.23
C ASP A 135 17.83 16.22 16.84
N GLY A 136 18.35 15.29 17.64
CA GLY A 136 19.52 14.50 17.33
C GLY A 136 19.24 13.36 16.37
N PHE A 137 20.30 12.69 15.95
CA PHE A 137 20.27 11.49 15.12
C PHE A 137 21.11 10.38 15.74
N LEU A 138 20.81 9.13 15.38
CA LEU A 138 21.58 7.95 15.72
C LEU A 138 21.84 7.13 14.46
N ASP A 139 23.07 6.65 14.29
CA ASP A 139 23.43 5.70 13.26
C ASP A 139 23.97 4.43 13.90
N VAL A 140 23.55 3.29 13.39
CA VAL A 140 24.00 1.96 13.80
C VAL A 140 24.60 1.23 12.61
N ASN A 141 25.38 0.19 12.88
CA ASN A 141 26.00 -0.61 11.83
C ASN A 141 25.20 -1.86 11.53
N ILE A 142 24.89 -2.05 10.25
CA ILE A 142 24.40 -3.31 9.69
C ILE A 142 25.59 -3.98 9.01
N LEU A 143 25.81 -5.24 9.36
CA LEU A 143 26.98 -6.04 9.02
C LEU A 143 26.57 -7.21 8.12
N TYR A 144 27.45 -7.56 7.18
CA TYR A 144 27.25 -8.64 6.21
C TYR A 144 28.47 -9.58 6.17
N PRO A 145 28.28 -10.91 6.09
CA PRO A 145 27.01 -11.62 5.97
C PRO A 145 26.22 -11.69 7.29
N GLU A 146 24.93 -12.03 7.21
CA GLU A 146 24.08 -12.20 8.39
C GLU A 146 24.54 -13.38 9.26
N LYS A 147 24.42 -13.23 10.58
CA LYS A 147 24.69 -14.33 11.51
C LYS A 147 23.56 -15.36 11.41
N GLU A 148 23.94 -16.63 11.31
CA GLU A 148 22.98 -17.72 11.46
C GLU A 148 22.19 -17.54 12.77
N ASN A 149 20.87 -17.74 12.71
CA ASN A 149 19.94 -17.61 13.82
C ASN A 149 19.70 -16.18 14.36
N VAL A 150 20.05 -15.16 13.57
CA VAL A 150 19.65 -13.77 13.81
C VAL A 150 18.91 -13.28 12.56
N ARG A 151 17.80 -12.58 12.74
CA ARG A 151 17.07 -11.96 11.64
C ARG A 151 16.84 -10.48 11.93
N LEU A 152 17.25 -9.63 11.00
CA LEU A 152 17.10 -8.19 11.08
C LEU A 152 15.83 -7.74 10.35
N TYR A 153 15.17 -6.73 10.91
CA TYR A 153 14.04 -6.06 10.28
C TYR A 153 14.26 -4.55 10.30
N GLU A 154 13.93 -3.89 9.19
CA GLU A 154 13.83 -2.44 9.09
C GLU A 154 12.37 -2.07 8.92
N ASN A 155 11.83 -1.21 9.79
CA ASN A 155 10.41 -0.84 9.78
C ASN A 155 9.49 -2.06 9.65
N PHE A 156 9.84 -3.13 10.37
CA PHE A 156 9.13 -4.42 10.42
C PHE A 156 9.16 -5.27 9.13
N SER A 157 9.91 -4.86 8.12
CA SER A 157 10.18 -5.62 6.90
C SER A 157 11.51 -6.36 7.05
N GLU A 158 11.58 -7.61 6.58
CA GLU A 158 12.82 -8.39 6.65
C GLU A 158 13.93 -7.68 5.87
N ARG A 159 15.11 -7.60 6.50
CA ARG A 159 16.31 -6.98 5.94
C ARG A 159 17.47 -7.95 6.04
N PHE A 160 18.27 -8.01 4.99
CA PHE A 160 19.49 -8.81 4.97
C PHE A 160 20.55 -8.20 5.89
N GLY A 161 21.36 -9.04 6.54
CA GLY A 161 22.46 -8.65 7.43
C GLY A 161 22.12 -8.74 8.91
N SER A 162 23.03 -8.28 9.76
CA SER A 162 22.87 -8.29 11.22
C SER A 162 23.27 -6.96 11.84
N LEU A 163 22.55 -6.54 12.89
CA LEU A 163 22.92 -5.35 13.66
C LEU A 163 24.19 -5.62 14.47
N MET A 164 25.11 -4.66 14.53
CA MET A 164 26.29 -4.72 15.41
C MET A 164 25.87 -4.61 16.88
N MET A 165 25.44 -5.74 17.44
CA MET A 165 24.83 -5.88 18.75
C MET A 165 25.37 -7.11 19.48
N ARG A 166 25.43 -7.06 20.81
CA ARG A 166 25.83 -8.18 21.69
C ARG A 166 24.77 -8.45 22.73
N ILE A 167 24.73 -9.69 23.18
CA ILE A 167 23.85 -10.14 24.26
C ILE A 167 24.62 -11.11 25.15
N ASN A 168 24.45 -11.04 26.46
CA ASN A 168 25.11 -11.97 27.37
C ASN A 168 24.30 -13.26 27.53
N THR A 169 24.52 -14.23 26.66
CA THR A 169 23.83 -15.53 26.65
C THR A 169 24.80 -16.64 26.26
N LYS A 170 24.48 -17.90 26.60
CA LYS A 170 25.37 -19.04 26.31
C LYS A 170 25.46 -19.40 24.81
N GLY A 171 24.49 -18.98 24.01
CA GLY A 171 24.36 -19.38 22.61
C GLY A 171 23.01 -19.02 22.02
N LEU A 172 22.87 -19.17 20.69
CA LEU A 172 21.61 -18.99 19.97
C LEU A 172 21.12 -20.32 19.36
N ASP A 173 19.83 -20.60 19.52
CA ASP A 173 19.10 -21.70 18.87
C ASP A 173 18.50 -21.22 17.52
N LYS A 174 17.99 -22.15 16.71
CA LYS A 174 17.34 -21.83 15.42
C LYS A 174 16.13 -20.89 15.60
N LEU A 175 15.98 -19.93 14.68
CA LEU A 175 14.80 -19.05 14.62
C LEU A 175 13.57 -19.76 14.05
N SER A 176 12.40 -19.34 14.49
CA SER A 176 11.15 -19.64 13.80
C SER A 176 10.87 -18.62 12.68
N ASP A 177 10.03 -19.03 11.73
CA ASP A 177 9.71 -18.21 10.56
C ASP A 177 8.79 -17.04 10.91
N ASN A 178 8.93 -15.93 10.17
CA ASN A 178 8.02 -14.79 10.28
C ASN A 178 6.80 -15.00 9.37
N SER A 179 5.73 -15.57 9.93
CA SER A 179 4.50 -15.88 9.18
C SER A 179 3.52 -14.71 9.17
N ILE A 180 3.70 -13.75 8.25
CA ILE A 180 2.73 -12.65 8.08
C ILE A 180 1.43 -13.21 7.47
N GLU A 181 0.30 -12.98 8.15
CA GLU A 181 -1.03 -13.39 7.70
C GLU A 181 -1.66 -12.29 6.85
N LEU A 182 -1.71 -12.49 5.54
CA LEU A 182 -2.35 -11.57 4.61
C LEU A 182 -3.81 -11.99 4.38
N PHE A 183 -4.72 -11.02 4.37
CA PHE A 183 -6.10 -11.30 4.03
C PHE A 183 -6.22 -11.54 2.52
N ASP A 184 -6.82 -12.68 2.17
CA ASP A 184 -6.94 -13.15 0.80
C ASP A 184 -8.42 -13.49 0.53
N GLY A 185 -9.29 -12.47 0.46
CA GLY A 185 -10.73 -12.68 0.26
C GLY A 185 -11.52 -11.52 -0.34
N PHE A 186 -10.88 -10.42 -0.75
CA PHE A 186 -11.57 -9.25 -1.30
C PHE A 186 -12.25 -9.52 -2.65
N ASP A 187 -11.80 -10.56 -3.36
CA ASP A 187 -12.42 -11.07 -4.58
C ASP A 187 -13.80 -11.70 -4.33
N THR A 188 -14.17 -11.97 -3.07
CA THR A 188 -15.51 -12.41 -2.66
C THR A 188 -16.47 -11.27 -2.35
N TRP A 189 -15.99 -10.03 -2.25
CA TRP A 189 -16.85 -8.89 -1.93
C TRP A 189 -17.68 -8.47 -3.13
N VAL A 190 -18.87 -7.97 -2.82
CA VAL A 190 -19.80 -7.41 -3.81
C VAL A 190 -19.69 -5.88 -3.80
N ALA A 191 -19.81 -5.28 -4.98
CA ALA A 191 -19.80 -3.85 -5.19
C ALA A 191 -20.53 -3.52 -6.48
N THR A 192 -21.19 -2.37 -6.50
CA THR A 192 -21.87 -1.81 -7.67
C THR A 192 -21.38 -0.39 -7.82
N ASP A 193 -20.83 -0.06 -8.99
CA ASP A 193 -20.32 1.28 -9.23
C ASP A 193 -21.43 2.30 -9.52
N GLY A 194 -21.04 3.57 -9.73
CA GLY A 194 -22.01 4.64 -10.01
C GLY A 194 -22.77 4.49 -11.34
N LEU A 195 -22.36 3.59 -12.25
CA LEU A 195 -23.08 3.28 -13.50
C LEU A 195 -24.02 2.07 -13.33
N GLY A 196 -24.11 1.49 -12.13
CA GLY A 196 -24.90 0.29 -11.88
C GLY A 196 -24.21 -1.01 -12.31
N ARG A 197 -22.91 -0.99 -12.61
CA ARG A 197 -22.16 -2.20 -12.99
C ARG A 197 -21.77 -2.97 -11.74
N GLU A 198 -22.19 -4.22 -11.65
CA GLU A 198 -21.80 -5.14 -10.57
C GLU A 198 -20.42 -5.75 -10.86
N VAL A 199 -19.56 -5.81 -9.83
CA VAL A 199 -18.28 -6.54 -9.96
C VAL A 199 -18.55 -8.04 -10.17
N PRO A 200 -17.83 -8.73 -11.07
CA PRO A 200 -18.09 -10.13 -11.39
C PRO A 200 -17.87 -11.07 -10.20
N SER A 201 -18.83 -11.97 -9.98
CA SER A 201 -18.69 -13.12 -9.08
C SER A 201 -18.06 -14.32 -9.80
N THR A 202 -17.75 -15.39 -9.06
CA THR A 202 -17.20 -16.65 -9.62
C THR A 202 -18.06 -17.29 -10.69
N GLN A 203 -19.37 -17.01 -10.72
CA GLN A 203 -20.24 -17.50 -11.79
C GLN A 203 -19.91 -16.86 -13.14
N ILE A 204 -19.40 -15.63 -13.12
CA ILE A 204 -19.07 -14.84 -14.31
C ILE A 204 -17.56 -14.93 -14.61
N SER A 205 -16.70 -14.79 -13.60
CA SER A 205 -15.24 -14.79 -13.76
C SER A 205 -14.60 -16.18 -13.76
N GLY A 206 -15.34 -17.21 -13.37
CA GLY A 206 -14.78 -18.54 -13.14
C GLY A 206 -13.95 -18.62 -11.86
N LYS A 207 -13.38 -19.81 -11.61
CA LYS A 207 -12.54 -20.08 -10.44
C LYS A 207 -11.19 -19.37 -10.58
N LEU A 208 -10.58 -19.06 -9.43
CA LEU A 208 -9.20 -18.56 -9.37
C LEU A 208 -8.25 -19.38 -10.27
N ARG A 209 -7.46 -18.64 -11.04
CA ARG A 209 -6.48 -19.14 -12.00
C ARG A 209 -5.08 -18.95 -11.42
N LYS A 210 -4.21 -19.92 -11.67
CA LYS A 210 -2.79 -19.84 -11.28
C LYS A 210 -2.00 -19.12 -12.36
N ASP A 211 -0.86 -18.54 -11.96
CA ASP A 211 0.13 -17.97 -12.87
C ASP A 211 -0.44 -16.85 -13.77
N LYS A 212 -1.34 -16.03 -13.20
CA LYS A 212 -1.95 -14.86 -13.83
C LYS A 212 -1.69 -13.63 -12.98
N TYR A 213 -0.96 -12.68 -13.54
CA TYR A 213 -0.43 -11.52 -12.84
C TYR A 213 -0.93 -10.22 -13.47
N VAL A 214 -1.12 -9.21 -12.62
CA VAL A 214 -1.49 -7.86 -13.03
C VAL A 214 -0.47 -6.87 -12.47
N GLY A 215 0.25 -6.22 -13.39
CA GLY A 215 1.13 -5.09 -13.12
C GLY A 215 0.42 -3.77 -13.39
N LEU A 216 0.75 -2.72 -12.63
CA LEU A 216 0.14 -1.39 -12.77
C LEU A 216 1.21 -0.30 -12.77
N PHE A 217 1.14 0.61 -13.74
CA PHE A 217 2.04 1.75 -13.82
C PHE A 217 1.71 2.79 -12.73
N PHE A 218 2.71 3.22 -11.97
CA PHE A 218 2.55 4.02 -10.75
C PHE A 218 3.60 5.14 -10.69
N HIS A 219 3.19 6.35 -10.31
CA HIS A 219 4.06 7.52 -10.33
C HIS A 219 4.47 7.92 -8.91
N THR A 220 5.78 8.02 -8.69
CA THR A 220 6.38 8.43 -7.41
C THR A 220 6.95 9.86 -7.44
N TRP A 221 6.87 10.53 -8.59
CA TRP A 221 7.44 11.86 -8.83
C TRP A 221 6.69 13.04 -8.18
N HIS A 222 5.63 12.82 -7.40
CA HIS A 222 4.93 13.88 -6.65
C HIS A 222 5.74 14.31 -5.41
N THR A 223 7.01 14.64 -5.63
CA THR A 223 8.01 14.91 -4.59
C THR A 223 7.91 16.32 -4.04
N HIS A 224 8.59 16.59 -2.92
CA HIS A 224 8.74 17.96 -2.41
C HIS A 224 9.23 18.94 -3.49
N ASN A 225 10.16 18.48 -4.33
CA ASN A 225 10.79 19.30 -5.36
C ASN A 225 9.86 19.63 -6.51
N HIS A 226 8.95 18.71 -6.86
CA HIS A 226 7.92 18.92 -7.89
C HIS A 226 6.70 19.66 -7.33
N ALA A 227 6.46 19.57 -6.02
CA ALA A 227 5.33 20.17 -5.31
C ALA A 227 5.37 21.71 -5.15
N LYS A 228 6.19 22.42 -5.95
CA LYS A 228 6.43 23.88 -5.85
C LYS A 228 5.38 24.75 -6.55
N GLY A 229 4.38 24.14 -7.18
CA GLY A 229 3.31 24.87 -7.84
C GLY A 229 2.42 23.96 -8.64
N MET A 230 1.12 24.00 -8.39
CA MET A 230 0.12 23.32 -9.20
C MET A 230 -0.92 24.28 -9.77
N ARG A 231 -1.54 23.86 -10.88
CA ARG A 231 -2.78 24.37 -11.42
C ARG A 231 -3.66 23.21 -11.86
N ASN A 232 -4.96 23.41 -11.95
CA ASN A 232 -5.91 22.40 -12.43
C ASN A 232 -6.43 22.77 -13.83
N ILE A 233 -6.13 21.92 -14.82
CA ILE A 233 -6.52 22.11 -16.23
C ILE A 233 -8.04 22.14 -16.37
N THR A 234 -8.74 21.18 -15.75
CA THR A 234 -10.21 21.09 -15.81
C THR A 234 -10.88 22.36 -15.28
N GLU A 235 -10.41 22.91 -14.16
CA GLU A 235 -10.96 24.17 -13.62
C GLU A 235 -10.61 25.38 -14.50
N ILE A 236 -9.40 25.46 -15.06
CA ILE A 236 -9.02 26.54 -15.98
C ILE A 236 -9.91 26.53 -17.22
N LEU A 237 -10.09 25.36 -17.85
CA LEU A 237 -10.86 25.25 -19.09
C LEU A 237 -12.37 25.34 -18.88
N LYS A 238 -12.85 25.09 -17.66
CA LYS A 238 -14.24 25.36 -17.29
C LYS A 238 -14.55 26.86 -17.30
N GLU A 239 -13.59 27.69 -16.90
CA GLU A 239 -13.73 29.15 -16.91
C GLU A 239 -13.36 29.76 -18.28
N HIS A 240 -12.36 29.19 -18.95
CA HIS A 240 -11.75 29.70 -20.18
C HIS A 240 -11.56 28.58 -21.23
N PRO A 241 -12.63 28.02 -21.81
CA PRO A 241 -12.52 26.90 -22.76
C PRO A 241 -11.79 27.29 -24.07
N GLU A 242 -11.84 28.56 -24.46
CA GLU A 242 -11.27 29.08 -25.71
C GLU A 242 -9.74 29.01 -25.77
N ILE A 243 -9.06 28.89 -24.62
CA ILE A 243 -7.59 28.97 -24.54
C ILE A 243 -6.90 27.63 -24.73
N VAL A 244 -7.64 26.55 -24.99
CA VAL A 244 -7.11 25.17 -25.09
C VAL A 244 -5.89 25.05 -26.01
N HIS A 245 -5.85 25.81 -27.10
CA HIS A 245 -4.73 25.85 -28.06
C HIS A 245 -3.97 27.18 -28.07
N ASP A 246 -4.26 28.07 -27.11
CA ASP A 246 -3.57 29.34 -26.93
C ASP A 246 -2.45 29.18 -25.90
N TRP A 247 -1.21 29.19 -26.37
CA TRP A 247 -0.04 29.09 -25.51
C TRP A 247 0.18 30.36 -24.66
N ASP A 248 -0.11 31.53 -25.23
CA ASP A 248 0.25 32.83 -24.65
C ASP A 248 -0.81 33.38 -23.68
N SER A 249 -1.97 32.74 -23.59
CA SER A 249 -3.02 33.15 -22.66
C SER A 249 -2.53 33.22 -21.21
N GLU A 250 -2.75 34.37 -20.58
CA GLU A 250 -2.36 34.62 -19.19
C GLU A 250 -3.08 33.72 -18.18
N HIS A 251 -4.25 33.18 -18.55
CA HIS A 251 -5.07 32.32 -17.69
C HIS A 251 -4.40 30.98 -17.36
N TRP A 252 -3.46 30.53 -18.18
CA TRP A 252 -2.63 29.37 -17.84
C TRP A 252 -1.62 29.65 -16.73
N GLY A 253 -1.29 30.94 -16.48
CA GLY A 253 -0.30 31.39 -15.52
C GLY A 253 1.14 30.96 -15.84
N THR A 254 2.09 31.35 -14.97
CA THR A 254 3.53 31.12 -15.14
C THR A 254 4.08 30.08 -14.15
N GLY A 255 4.80 29.07 -14.66
CA GLY A 255 5.55 28.06 -13.87
C GLY A 255 4.73 27.09 -13.01
N GLY A 256 5.28 25.92 -12.63
CA GLY A 256 4.55 24.86 -11.92
C GLY A 256 4.04 23.76 -12.86
N VAL A 257 3.40 22.73 -12.29
CA VAL A 257 2.82 21.59 -13.04
C VAL A 257 1.32 21.73 -13.20
N PHE A 258 0.75 21.03 -14.17
CA PHE A 258 -0.68 21.06 -14.47
C PHE A 258 -1.34 19.74 -14.12
N PHE A 259 -2.19 19.74 -13.09
CA PHE A 259 -3.05 18.61 -12.77
C PHE A 259 -4.21 18.53 -13.76
N TRP A 260 -4.47 17.37 -14.36
CA TRP A 260 -5.62 17.25 -15.26
C TRP A 260 -6.95 17.33 -14.52
N ASN A 261 -7.03 16.85 -13.28
CA ASN A 261 -8.15 17.01 -12.36
C ASN A 261 -7.68 16.89 -10.89
N GLU A 262 -8.57 17.01 -9.91
CA GLU A 262 -8.26 16.83 -8.49
C GLU A 262 -8.39 15.35 -8.08
N PRO A 263 -7.33 14.74 -7.51
CA PRO A 263 -7.41 13.42 -6.90
C PRO A 263 -8.41 13.42 -5.73
N ILE A 264 -9.04 12.28 -5.43
CA ILE A 264 -9.95 12.17 -4.27
C ILE A 264 -9.27 12.55 -2.95
N TYR A 265 -7.95 12.35 -2.87
CA TYR A 265 -7.11 12.72 -1.72
C TYR A 265 -6.52 14.12 -1.79
N GLY A 266 -6.96 14.94 -2.75
CA GLY A 266 -6.41 16.27 -3.06
C GLY A 266 -5.07 16.20 -3.79
N TYR A 267 -4.49 17.35 -4.11
CA TYR A 267 -3.17 17.53 -4.72
C TYR A 267 -2.03 17.10 -3.77
N TYR A 268 -1.96 15.81 -3.45
CA TYR A 268 -1.06 15.21 -2.47
C TYR A 268 0.38 15.09 -2.99
N ARG A 269 1.30 14.72 -2.10
CA ARG A 269 2.68 14.33 -2.43
C ARG A 269 2.91 12.85 -2.15
N THR A 270 3.87 12.22 -2.82
CA THR A 270 4.15 10.78 -2.66
C THR A 270 4.73 10.43 -1.29
N ASP A 271 5.09 11.40 -0.45
CA ASP A 271 5.49 11.17 0.95
C ASP A 271 4.34 11.33 1.97
N ASP A 272 3.11 11.50 1.51
CA ASP A 272 1.91 11.47 2.34
C ASP A 272 1.54 10.01 2.69
N ARG A 273 2.02 9.55 3.85
CA ARG A 273 1.78 8.17 4.36
C ARG A 273 0.30 7.81 4.45
N TRP A 274 -0.57 8.79 4.69
CA TRP A 274 -2.02 8.55 4.76
C TRP A 274 -2.57 8.17 3.39
N VAL A 275 -2.15 8.88 2.34
CA VAL A 275 -2.55 8.58 0.95
C VAL A 275 -2.00 7.24 0.50
N LEU A 276 -0.70 6.99 0.72
CA LEU A 276 -0.06 5.72 0.36
C LEU A 276 -0.74 4.53 1.02
N ARG A 277 -1.21 4.66 2.28
CA ARG A 277 -1.96 3.61 2.95
C ARG A 277 -3.27 3.30 2.23
N LYS A 278 -4.04 4.32 1.83
CA LYS A 278 -5.31 4.11 1.13
C LYS A 278 -5.10 3.51 -0.26
N GLN A 279 -4.06 3.95 -0.97
CA GLN A 279 -3.68 3.35 -2.26
C GLN A 279 -3.26 1.88 -2.09
N ALA A 280 -2.48 1.53 -1.06
CA ALA A 280 -2.10 0.15 -0.76
C ALA A 280 -3.32 -0.77 -0.58
N GLU A 281 -4.32 -0.31 0.19
CA GLU A 281 -5.56 -1.04 0.44
C GLU A 281 -6.40 -1.18 -0.83
N MET A 282 -6.57 -0.11 -1.62
CA MET A 282 -7.33 -0.15 -2.86
C MET A 282 -6.70 -1.11 -3.89
N LEU A 283 -5.39 -1.04 -4.07
CA LEU A 283 -4.69 -1.90 -5.03
C LEU A 283 -4.69 -3.37 -4.60
N ALA A 284 -4.53 -3.64 -3.30
CA ALA A 284 -4.65 -4.98 -2.73
C ALA A 284 -6.07 -5.55 -2.94
N ASN A 285 -7.11 -4.75 -2.67
CA ASN A 285 -8.51 -5.13 -2.84
C ASN A 285 -8.87 -5.40 -4.31
N ALA A 286 -8.24 -4.67 -5.24
CA ALA A 286 -8.40 -4.89 -6.68
C ALA A 286 -7.70 -6.15 -7.18
N GLY A 287 -6.75 -6.70 -6.41
CA GLY A 287 -5.97 -7.88 -6.80
C GLY A 287 -4.80 -7.58 -7.73
N VAL A 288 -4.25 -6.35 -7.66
CA VAL A 288 -3.01 -5.96 -8.35
C VAL A 288 -1.83 -6.66 -7.69
N ASP A 289 -1.00 -7.35 -8.48
CA ASP A 289 0.13 -8.14 -7.95
C ASP A 289 1.40 -7.29 -7.82
N ALA A 290 1.60 -6.35 -8.75
CA ALA A 290 2.77 -5.48 -8.73
C ALA A 290 2.46 -4.07 -9.22
N ILE A 291 3.13 -3.08 -8.62
CA ILE A 291 3.22 -1.73 -9.15
C ILE A 291 4.61 -1.48 -9.72
N PHE A 292 4.65 -0.77 -10.84
CA PHE A 292 5.88 -0.43 -11.54
C PHE A 292 6.07 1.07 -11.49
N PHE A 293 7.11 1.51 -10.80
CA PHE A 293 7.41 2.93 -10.68
C PHE A 293 7.87 3.51 -12.01
N ASP A 294 7.27 4.63 -12.38
CA ASP A 294 7.76 5.44 -13.50
C ASP A 294 9.03 6.18 -13.08
N ASN A 295 10.14 5.79 -13.68
CA ASN A 295 11.43 6.43 -13.56
C ASN A 295 11.99 6.81 -14.93
N THR A 296 11.10 7.05 -15.89
CA THR A 296 11.50 7.33 -17.28
C THR A 296 11.96 8.77 -17.52
N ASN A 297 11.89 9.64 -16.50
CA ASN A 297 12.27 11.05 -16.58
C ASN A 297 13.71 11.28 -16.10
N ASN A 298 14.64 11.50 -17.04
CA ASN A 298 16.06 11.76 -16.78
C ASN A 298 16.70 10.68 -15.87
N GLU A 299 17.67 11.05 -15.03
CA GLU A 299 18.35 10.17 -14.08
C GLU A 299 17.59 9.95 -12.75
N PHE A 300 16.34 10.40 -12.61
CA PHE A 300 15.65 10.41 -11.31
C PHE A 300 15.04 9.06 -10.91
N THR A 301 15.48 8.50 -9.77
CA THR A 301 14.91 7.29 -9.15
C THR A 301 13.79 7.56 -8.15
N PHE A 302 13.67 8.79 -7.65
CA PHE A 302 12.73 9.17 -6.57
C PHE A 302 12.86 8.27 -5.33
N VAL A 303 14.10 7.86 -5.00
CA VAL A 303 14.35 6.84 -3.98
C VAL A 303 13.80 7.24 -2.60
N GLU A 304 13.79 8.52 -2.27
CA GLU A 304 13.22 9.02 -1.00
C GLU A 304 11.72 8.69 -0.90
N GLU A 305 10.94 9.04 -1.93
CA GLU A 305 9.51 8.72 -2.00
C GLU A 305 9.24 7.21 -2.08
N VAL A 306 10.07 6.48 -2.83
CA VAL A 306 9.98 5.02 -2.91
C VAL A 306 10.18 4.38 -1.54
N LEU A 307 11.15 4.84 -0.75
CA LEU A 307 11.39 4.30 0.59
C LEU A 307 10.23 4.57 1.55
N VAL A 308 9.56 5.74 1.45
CA VAL A 308 8.34 6.02 2.22
C VAL A 308 7.20 5.08 1.80
N LEU A 309 7.05 4.81 0.51
CA LEU A 309 6.06 3.84 0.02
C LEU A 309 6.35 2.43 0.55
N LEU A 310 7.60 1.97 0.46
CA LEU A 310 8.00 0.65 0.96
C LEU A 310 7.74 0.51 2.46
N GLU A 311 8.06 1.54 3.25
CA GLU A 311 7.74 1.59 4.69
C GLU A 311 6.23 1.43 4.94
N VAL A 312 5.40 2.20 4.23
CA VAL A 312 3.94 2.16 4.39
C VAL A 312 3.37 0.81 3.94
N PHE A 313 3.87 0.25 2.85
CA PHE A 313 3.42 -1.05 2.33
C PHE A 313 3.83 -2.19 3.26
N ALA A 314 5.02 -2.15 3.86
CA ALA A 314 5.46 -3.11 4.86
C ALA A 314 4.57 -3.05 6.10
N LYS A 315 4.30 -1.85 6.63
CA LYS A 315 3.35 -1.65 7.74
C LYS A 315 1.95 -2.15 7.41
N ALA A 316 1.46 -1.88 6.20
CA ALA A 316 0.18 -2.37 5.73
C ALA A 316 0.12 -3.91 5.68
N ARG A 317 1.20 -4.60 5.28
CA ARG A 317 1.28 -6.07 5.34
C ARG A 317 1.15 -6.62 6.76
N LEU A 318 1.70 -5.94 7.75
CA LEU A 318 1.53 -6.33 9.16
C LEU A 318 0.06 -6.27 9.60
N ASP A 319 -0.71 -5.36 9.01
CA ASP A 319 -2.15 -5.21 9.24
C ASP A 319 -3.01 -6.15 8.38
N GLY A 320 -2.36 -7.04 7.63
CA GLY A 320 -3.01 -8.03 6.77
C GLY A 320 -3.29 -7.56 5.35
N VAL A 321 -2.83 -6.36 4.94
CA VAL A 321 -2.98 -5.87 3.58
C VAL A 321 -2.05 -6.64 2.64
N LYS A 322 -2.62 -7.34 1.66
CA LYS A 322 -1.86 -8.01 0.59
C LYS A 322 -1.38 -6.98 -0.43
N THR A 323 -0.48 -6.09 -0.01
CA THR A 323 0.00 -4.99 -0.85
C THR A 323 0.67 -5.51 -2.11
N PRO A 324 0.54 -4.79 -3.24
CA PRO A 324 1.30 -5.09 -4.44
C PRO A 324 2.80 -5.14 -4.14
N GLN A 325 3.50 -6.03 -4.84
CA GLN A 325 4.95 -5.98 -4.92
C GLN A 325 5.40 -4.81 -5.81
N ILE A 326 6.69 -4.54 -5.87
CA ILE A 326 7.26 -3.39 -6.56
C ILE A 326 8.29 -3.78 -7.63
N SER A 327 8.31 -3.02 -8.71
CA SER A 327 9.33 -3.02 -9.76
C SER A 327 9.46 -1.61 -10.33
N PHE A 328 10.35 -1.42 -11.30
CA PHE A 328 10.68 -0.12 -11.89
C PHE A 328 10.66 -0.20 -13.41
N ILE A 329 10.17 0.87 -14.06
CA ILE A 329 10.40 1.14 -15.48
C ILE A 329 11.40 2.29 -15.55
N LEU A 330 12.59 2.01 -16.08
CA LEU A 330 13.66 3.00 -16.23
C LEU A 330 13.58 3.67 -17.62
N PRO A 331 14.37 4.73 -17.90
CA PRO A 331 14.29 5.50 -19.13
C PRO A 331 14.29 4.62 -20.38
N ILE A 332 13.35 4.93 -21.27
CA ILE A 332 13.10 4.11 -22.46
C ILE A 332 14.03 4.52 -23.62
N PHE A 333 14.58 5.74 -23.59
CA PHE A 333 15.41 6.30 -24.65
C PHE A 333 16.85 6.61 -24.24
N ASP A 334 17.06 6.97 -22.97
CA ASP A 334 18.37 7.39 -22.46
C ASP A 334 19.00 6.26 -21.62
N TYR A 335 19.85 5.48 -22.27
CA TYR A 335 20.44 4.29 -21.64
C TYR A 335 21.61 4.62 -20.69
N ASP A 336 22.22 5.81 -20.80
CA ASP A 336 23.20 6.27 -19.82
C ASP A 336 22.51 6.52 -18.47
N PHE A 337 21.32 7.16 -18.51
CA PHE A 337 20.48 7.30 -17.33
C PHE A 337 20.00 5.96 -16.77
N VAL A 338 19.70 4.98 -17.63
CA VAL A 338 19.39 3.61 -17.16
C VAL A 338 20.53 3.02 -16.33
N ALA A 339 21.79 3.12 -16.78
CA ALA A 339 22.93 2.60 -16.03
C ALA A 339 23.13 3.32 -14.69
N ILE A 340 22.93 4.65 -14.65
CA ILE A 340 22.98 5.44 -13.40
C ILE A 340 21.90 4.98 -12.42
N GLN A 341 20.65 4.90 -12.89
CA GLN A 341 19.52 4.50 -12.05
C GLN A 341 19.65 3.05 -11.57
N LEU A 342 20.11 2.11 -12.42
CA LEU A 342 20.36 0.72 -12.01
C LEU A 342 21.36 0.62 -10.86
N ARG A 343 22.48 1.35 -10.95
CA ARG A 343 23.49 1.38 -9.88
C ARG A 343 22.96 2.01 -8.60
N GLU A 344 22.17 3.07 -8.70
CA GLU A 344 21.52 3.70 -7.54
C GLU A 344 20.52 2.75 -6.87
N LEU A 345 19.54 2.22 -7.62
CA LEU A 345 18.54 1.31 -7.08
C LEU A 345 19.17 0.05 -6.48
N TYR A 346 20.18 -0.51 -7.16
CA TYR A 346 20.91 -1.66 -6.64
C TYR A 346 21.63 -1.32 -5.33
N ARG A 347 22.32 -0.18 -5.27
CA ARG A 347 23.05 0.24 -4.06
C ARG A 347 22.14 0.58 -2.89
N GLU A 348 21.03 1.28 -3.12
CA GLU A 348 20.17 1.85 -2.07
C GLU A 348 19.10 0.86 -1.57
N ILE A 349 18.64 -0.06 -2.42
CA ILE A 349 17.52 -0.97 -2.12
C ILE A 349 17.98 -2.44 -2.19
N TYR A 350 18.39 -2.89 -3.37
CA TYR A 350 18.48 -4.33 -3.65
C TYR A 350 19.69 -5.01 -2.99
N SER A 351 20.90 -4.47 -3.14
CA SER A 351 22.12 -5.00 -2.50
C SER A 351 22.09 -4.91 -0.98
N GLN A 352 21.19 -4.10 -0.43
CA GLN A 352 20.97 -3.92 1.01
C GLN A 352 19.93 -4.89 1.57
N GLY A 353 19.20 -5.59 0.70
CA GLY A 353 18.08 -6.44 1.10
C GLY A 353 16.90 -5.67 1.69
N ARG A 354 16.76 -4.36 1.41
CA ARG A 354 15.71 -3.54 2.01
C ARG A 354 14.35 -3.90 1.41
N TYR A 355 13.40 -4.19 2.29
CA TYR A 355 12.02 -4.49 1.91
C TYR A 355 11.91 -5.67 0.92
N LYS A 356 12.73 -6.71 1.12
CA LYS A 356 12.87 -7.83 0.17
C LYS A 356 11.58 -8.57 -0.12
N ASP A 357 10.67 -8.66 0.85
CA ASP A 357 9.36 -9.28 0.68
C ASP A 357 8.47 -8.48 -0.29
N LEU A 358 8.70 -7.18 -0.45
CA LEU A 358 7.97 -6.31 -1.36
C LEU A 358 8.50 -6.36 -2.80
N TRP A 359 9.66 -6.95 -3.09
CA TRP A 359 10.17 -6.99 -4.47
C TRP A 359 9.36 -7.93 -5.35
N PHE A 360 9.06 -7.51 -6.58
CA PHE A 360 8.40 -8.38 -7.54
C PHE A 360 9.43 -9.28 -8.23
N TYR A 361 9.26 -10.60 -8.08
CA TYR A 361 10.12 -11.60 -8.69
C TYR A 361 9.49 -12.15 -9.97
N TRP A 362 10.28 -12.20 -11.04
CA TRP A 362 9.87 -12.78 -12.31
C TRP A 362 10.90 -13.78 -12.80
N LYS A 363 10.45 -15.01 -13.07
CA LYS A 363 11.31 -16.13 -13.50
C LYS A 363 12.52 -16.36 -12.57
N GLY A 364 12.30 -16.23 -11.26
CA GLY A 364 13.26 -16.57 -10.19
C GLY A 364 14.15 -15.43 -9.68
N LYS A 365 14.15 -14.27 -10.34
CA LYS A 365 14.93 -13.08 -9.93
C LYS A 365 14.05 -11.84 -9.83
N PRO A 366 14.45 -10.79 -9.08
CA PRO A 366 13.75 -9.52 -9.10
C PRO A 366 13.62 -8.98 -10.53
N LEU A 367 12.43 -8.49 -10.88
CA LEU A 367 12.16 -7.92 -12.20
C LEU A 367 12.51 -6.44 -12.24
N ILE A 368 13.11 -6.00 -13.35
CA ILE A 368 13.18 -4.58 -13.70
C ILE A 368 12.93 -4.39 -15.20
N MET A 369 12.16 -3.36 -15.55
CA MET A 369 11.84 -3.03 -16.93
C MET A 369 12.81 -1.96 -17.46
N CYS A 370 13.90 -2.41 -18.06
CA CYS A 370 14.89 -1.54 -18.71
C CYS A 370 15.75 -2.33 -19.69
N TYR A 371 16.57 -1.61 -20.48
CA TYR A 371 17.66 -2.21 -21.23
C TYR A 371 19.00 -2.01 -20.50
N PRO A 372 19.69 -3.07 -20.06
CA PRO A 372 20.88 -2.92 -19.22
C PRO A 372 22.20 -2.77 -20.01
N GLY A 373 22.17 -2.66 -21.34
CA GLY A 373 23.37 -2.78 -22.18
C GLY A 373 24.40 -1.63 -22.06
N TRP A 374 24.13 -0.61 -21.26
CA TRP A 374 25.07 0.46 -20.91
C TRP A 374 25.81 0.24 -19.57
N LEU A 375 25.54 -0.89 -18.92
CA LEU A 375 26.43 -1.41 -17.88
C LEU A 375 27.70 -1.97 -18.53
N ASN A 376 28.83 -1.89 -17.84
CA ASN A 376 30.13 -2.35 -18.29
C ASN A 376 30.69 -3.45 -17.37
N PRO A 377 30.11 -4.66 -17.41
CA PRO A 377 30.48 -5.77 -16.51
C PRO A 377 31.93 -6.24 -16.72
N GLU A 378 32.54 -5.99 -17.89
CA GLU A 378 33.94 -6.33 -18.15
C GLU A 378 34.93 -5.52 -17.29
N SER A 379 34.52 -4.32 -16.83
CA SER A 379 35.40 -3.41 -16.10
C SER A 379 34.87 -2.99 -14.72
N ASP A 380 33.58 -3.19 -14.44
CA ASP A 380 32.95 -2.86 -13.17
C ASP A 380 32.29 -4.12 -12.53
N PRO A 381 32.81 -4.60 -11.38
CA PRO A 381 32.21 -5.73 -10.66
C PRO A 381 30.76 -5.49 -10.23
N ILE A 382 30.37 -4.25 -9.90
CA ILE A 382 29.00 -3.93 -9.51
C ILE A 382 28.06 -4.14 -10.70
N ASP A 383 28.49 -3.75 -11.89
CA ASP A 383 27.71 -3.96 -13.12
C ASP A 383 27.54 -5.46 -13.42
N THR A 384 28.55 -6.29 -13.11
CA THR A 384 28.42 -7.76 -13.18
C THR A 384 27.36 -8.27 -12.22
N GLU A 385 27.40 -7.83 -10.96
CA GLU A 385 26.39 -8.22 -9.97
C GLU A 385 24.98 -7.81 -10.39
N ILE A 386 24.80 -6.59 -10.89
CA ILE A 386 23.49 -6.08 -11.37
C ILE A 386 22.98 -6.94 -12.53
N MET A 387 23.85 -7.27 -13.50
CA MET A 387 23.51 -8.12 -14.65
C MET A 387 23.07 -9.52 -14.24
N GLU A 388 23.66 -10.07 -13.17
CA GLU A 388 23.30 -11.38 -12.64
C GLU A 388 22.09 -11.34 -11.71
N PHE A 389 21.82 -10.21 -11.06
CA PHE A 389 20.80 -10.08 -10.03
C PHE A 389 19.38 -10.00 -10.59
N PHE A 390 19.16 -9.27 -11.69
CA PHE A 390 17.81 -9.00 -12.20
C PHE A 390 17.38 -9.93 -13.35
N THR A 391 16.06 -10.12 -13.46
CA THR A 391 15.41 -10.42 -14.72
C THR A 391 15.11 -9.09 -15.43
N PHE A 392 15.63 -8.91 -16.65
CA PHE A 392 15.40 -7.70 -17.45
C PHE A 392 14.27 -7.88 -18.46
N ARG A 393 13.43 -6.85 -18.59
CA ARG A 393 12.41 -6.71 -19.65
C ARG A 393 12.48 -5.32 -20.27
N PRO A 394 13.22 -5.11 -21.38
CA PRO A 394 13.27 -3.81 -22.02
C PRO A 394 11.88 -3.34 -22.43
N PRO A 395 11.48 -2.11 -22.07
CA PRO A 395 10.20 -1.55 -22.46
C PRO A 395 10.21 -1.14 -23.94
N ASN A 396 9.17 -1.51 -24.67
CA ASN A 396 8.88 -1.00 -26.00
C ASN A 396 8.41 0.45 -25.90
N HIS A 397 9.14 1.41 -26.48
CA HIS A 397 8.78 2.83 -26.46
C HIS A 397 7.54 3.19 -27.29
N SER A 398 7.06 2.31 -28.16
CA SER A 398 5.98 2.61 -29.10
C SER A 398 4.63 2.02 -28.68
N HIS A 399 3.57 2.65 -29.17
CA HIS A 399 2.20 2.13 -29.16
C HIS A 399 1.97 0.96 -30.14
N THR A 400 2.84 0.80 -31.15
CA THR A 400 2.77 -0.22 -32.22
C THR A 400 4.19 -0.68 -32.61
N TRP A 401 4.35 -1.69 -33.46
CA TRP A 401 5.70 -2.07 -33.90
C TRP A 401 6.37 -1.06 -34.84
N ASP A 402 5.57 -0.24 -35.53
CA ASP A 402 6.04 0.60 -36.63
C ASP A 402 6.29 2.06 -36.20
N ASN A 403 6.19 2.40 -34.90
CA ASN A 403 5.98 3.80 -34.49
C ASN A 403 6.79 4.47 -33.31
N VAL A 404 7.99 5.04 -33.53
CA VAL A 404 8.84 5.91 -32.65
C VAL A 404 9.17 7.37 -33.13
N GLN A 405 9.20 8.43 -32.34
CA GLN A 405 9.53 9.76 -32.92
C GLN A 405 11.06 10.03 -33.08
N VAL A 406 11.62 10.09 -34.29
CA VAL A 406 12.95 10.69 -34.59
C VAL A 406 12.76 11.96 -35.42
N ARG A 407 13.61 13.00 -35.25
CA ARG A 407 13.59 14.25 -36.02
C ARG A 407 14.81 14.38 -36.95
N ASP A 408 14.68 15.07 -38.09
CA ASP A 408 15.77 15.50 -38.95
C ASP A 408 16.55 16.67 -38.35
N GLU A 409 17.60 17.05 -39.05
CA GLU A 409 18.46 18.21 -38.78
C GLU A 409 17.71 19.56 -38.75
N ASN A 410 16.48 19.63 -39.26
CA ASN A 410 15.60 20.81 -39.22
C ASN A 410 14.46 20.66 -38.18
N GLY A 411 14.44 19.56 -37.42
CA GLY A 411 13.41 19.27 -36.42
C GLY A 411 12.15 18.56 -36.96
N ASN A 412 12.09 18.19 -38.25
CA ASN A 412 10.95 17.48 -38.84
C ASN A 412 11.00 15.98 -38.51
N PRO A 413 9.88 15.30 -38.20
CA PRO A 413 9.91 13.87 -37.90
C PRO A 413 10.36 13.01 -39.10
N LEU A 414 11.36 12.15 -38.90
CA LEU A 414 11.97 11.28 -39.92
C LEU A 414 11.59 9.80 -39.80
N ILE A 415 11.82 9.17 -38.64
CA ILE A 415 11.80 7.71 -38.53
C ILE A 415 11.29 7.30 -37.17
N TYR A 416 10.61 6.17 -37.20
CA TYR A 416 10.07 5.48 -36.07
C TYR A 416 11.01 4.27 -35.71
N GLY A 417 12.15 4.58 -35.04
CA GLY A 417 13.31 3.74 -34.73
C GLY A 417 13.06 2.43 -33.99
N ALA A 418 13.05 1.32 -34.73
CA ALA A 418 12.91 -0.03 -34.20
C ALA A 418 13.73 -0.24 -32.91
N ILE A 419 13.15 -0.98 -31.96
CA ILE A 419 13.92 -1.66 -30.92
C ILE A 419 15.14 -2.27 -31.60
N ARG A 420 16.32 -1.78 -31.22
CA ARG A 420 17.60 -2.17 -31.81
C ARG A 420 17.60 -3.69 -31.97
N PRO A 421 17.95 -4.25 -33.15
CA PRO A 421 17.92 -5.70 -33.36
C PRO A 421 18.64 -6.46 -32.25
N GLU A 422 19.70 -5.88 -31.68
CA GLU A 422 20.45 -6.44 -30.55
C GLU A 422 19.59 -6.55 -29.28
N ILE A 423 18.70 -5.59 -29.01
CA ILE A 423 17.74 -5.65 -27.90
C ILE A 423 16.65 -6.67 -28.24
N LYS A 424 16.07 -6.59 -29.44
CA LYS A 424 14.96 -7.44 -29.89
C LYS A 424 15.33 -8.93 -29.95
N ASN A 425 16.57 -9.23 -30.31
CA ASN A 425 17.06 -10.60 -30.48
C ASN A 425 17.56 -11.22 -29.17
N ASN A 426 17.93 -10.40 -28.18
CA ASN A 426 18.53 -10.88 -26.92
C ASN A 426 17.59 -10.82 -25.71
N TYR A 427 16.54 -10.01 -25.76
CA TYR A 427 15.61 -9.82 -24.66
C TYR A 427 14.16 -9.99 -25.10
N ILE A 428 13.33 -10.49 -24.18
CA ILE A 428 11.88 -10.40 -24.34
C ILE A 428 11.48 -8.96 -24.04
N ILE A 429 10.91 -8.31 -25.04
CA ILE A 429 10.44 -6.94 -24.96
C ILE A 429 9.05 -6.92 -24.35
N TRP A 430 8.86 -6.13 -23.30
CA TRP A 430 7.53 -5.83 -22.75
C TRP A 430 7.04 -4.49 -23.25
N ASN A 431 5.73 -4.32 -23.33
CA ASN A 431 5.12 -3.05 -23.71
C ASN A 431 4.72 -2.30 -22.43
N TRP A 432 4.93 -0.98 -22.39
CA TRP A 432 4.37 -0.12 -21.32
C TRP A 432 3.02 0.50 -21.72
N ILE A 433 2.76 0.62 -23.03
CA ILE A 433 1.50 1.07 -23.63
C ILE A 433 1.30 0.38 -24.99
N SER A 434 0.04 0.23 -25.43
CA SER A 434 -0.26 -0.22 -26.80
C SER A 434 -1.65 0.22 -27.24
N ILE A 435 -1.85 0.46 -28.54
CA ILE A 435 -3.18 0.67 -29.12
C ILE A 435 -3.83 -0.66 -29.48
N TYR A 436 -5.15 -0.67 -29.61
CA TYR A 436 -5.90 -1.85 -30.04
C TYR A 436 -5.66 -2.17 -31.53
N PRO A 437 -5.53 -3.45 -31.93
CA PRO A 437 -5.29 -4.60 -31.06
C PRO A 437 -3.86 -4.57 -30.49
N GLN A 438 -3.72 -4.87 -29.19
CA GLN A 438 -2.45 -4.68 -28.50
C GLN A 438 -1.33 -5.60 -28.98
N LEU A 439 -0.11 -5.08 -28.85
CA LEU A 439 1.10 -5.87 -29.02
C LEU A 439 1.21 -6.95 -27.93
N ILE A 440 1.78 -8.10 -28.32
CA ILE A 440 1.93 -9.26 -27.45
C ILE A 440 3.43 -9.55 -27.29
N ALA A 441 3.93 -9.42 -26.07
CA ALA A 441 5.24 -9.96 -25.70
C ALA A 441 5.11 -11.48 -25.56
N ARG A 442 6.04 -12.24 -26.15
CA ARG A 442 5.98 -13.71 -26.17
C ARG A 442 7.19 -14.33 -25.51
N ASN A 443 6.95 -15.41 -24.79
CA ASN A 443 7.98 -16.33 -24.34
C ASN A 443 8.69 -16.98 -25.55
N PRO A 444 9.89 -17.58 -25.36
CA PRO A 444 10.61 -18.27 -26.44
C PRO A 444 9.85 -19.44 -27.07
N ASP A 445 8.92 -20.05 -26.32
CA ASP A 445 8.03 -21.10 -26.82
C ASP A 445 6.81 -20.57 -27.61
N GLY A 446 6.71 -19.24 -27.77
CA GLY A 446 5.64 -18.56 -28.49
C GLY A 446 4.40 -18.25 -27.64
N THR A 447 4.33 -18.69 -26.38
CA THR A 447 3.20 -18.38 -25.49
C THR A 447 3.17 -16.89 -25.11
N PRO A 448 1.99 -16.26 -24.91
CA PRO A 448 1.89 -14.85 -24.55
C PRO A 448 2.39 -14.61 -23.11
N GLU A 449 3.47 -13.84 -22.96
CA GLU A 449 4.02 -13.48 -21.66
C GLU A 449 3.34 -12.22 -21.12
N GLN A 450 3.26 -11.15 -21.93
CA GLN A 450 2.73 -9.86 -21.47
C GLN A 450 1.92 -9.12 -22.54
N VAL A 451 0.82 -8.50 -22.12
CA VAL A 451 -0.01 -7.57 -22.90
C VAL A 451 -0.31 -6.33 -22.05
N THR A 452 -0.35 -5.15 -22.68
CA THR A 452 -0.78 -3.92 -22.01
C THR A 452 -2.26 -3.66 -22.16
N VAL A 453 -2.85 -2.97 -21.19
CA VAL A 453 -4.17 -2.38 -21.29
C VAL A 453 -4.08 -0.93 -20.84
N SER A 454 -4.54 -0.01 -21.66
CA SER A 454 -4.42 1.42 -21.36
C SER A 454 -5.79 2.08 -21.42
N VAL A 455 -6.04 2.98 -20.47
CA VAL A 455 -7.35 3.62 -20.35
C VAL A 455 -7.59 4.64 -21.46
N ALA A 456 -6.52 5.34 -21.83
CA ALA A 456 -6.42 6.22 -22.99
C ALA A 456 -5.00 6.11 -23.57
N GLN A 457 -4.80 6.57 -24.80
CA GLN A 457 -3.50 6.61 -25.45
C GLN A 457 -3.32 7.99 -26.12
N ASN A 458 -2.13 8.56 -26.00
CA ASN A 458 -1.74 9.81 -26.68
C ASN A 458 -1.43 9.54 -28.17
N TRP A 459 -2.45 9.06 -28.86
CA TRP A 459 -2.38 8.50 -30.21
C TRP A 459 -3.64 8.81 -31.02
N ASN A 460 -3.51 8.98 -32.34
CA ASN A 460 -4.65 8.96 -33.26
C ASN A 460 -4.30 8.26 -34.59
N ALA A 461 -5.32 7.84 -35.34
CA ALA A 461 -5.15 7.11 -36.61
C ALA A 461 -4.45 7.94 -37.71
N LYS A 462 -4.56 9.27 -37.67
CA LYS A 462 -4.09 10.16 -38.74
C LYS A 462 -2.59 10.44 -38.67
N ARG A 463 -2.08 10.64 -37.45
CA ARG A 463 -0.72 11.12 -37.18
C ARG A 463 0.12 10.11 -36.40
N GLY A 464 -0.53 9.24 -35.65
CA GLY A 464 0.12 8.44 -34.63
C GLY A 464 0.28 9.23 -33.33
N LEU A 465 1.49 9.23 -32.77
CA LEU A 465 1.79 9.88 -31.49
C LEU A 465 1.40 11.37 -31.54
N THR A 466 0.59 11.83 -30.59
CA THR A 466 0.08 13.20 -30.54
C THR A 466 -0.28 13.58 -29.12
N ALA A 467 -0.43 14.88 -28.80
CA ALA A 467 -0.75 15.31 -27.45
C ALA A 467 -2.15 14.83 -27.02
N MET A 468 -2.38 14.65 -25.71
CA MET A 468 -3.70 14.28 -25.17
C MET A 468 -4.77 15.33 -25.46
N ASN A 469 -4.39 16.60 -25.65
CA ASN A 469 -5.30 17.65 -26.13
C ASN A 469 -5.34 17.79 -27.66
N GLY A 470 -4.79 16.82 -28.41
CA GLY A 470 -4.85 16.80 -29.86
C GLY A 470 -6.23 16.43 -30.42
N GLU A 471 -6.39 16.54 -31.73
CA GLU A 471 -7.61 16.12 -32.42
C GLU A 471 -7.70 14.58 -32.53
N ASN A 472 -8.90 14.04 -32.39
CA ASN A 472 -9.20 12.62 -32.62
C ASN A 472 -8.34 11.64 -31.81
N VAL A 473 -7.88 12.05 -30.63
CA VAL A 473 -7.07 11.25 -29.71
C VAL A 473 -7.88 10.06 -29.19
N TYR A 474 -7.21 8.92 -29.02
CA TYR A 474 -7.77 7.71 -28.43
C TYR A 474 -7.96 7.87 -26.91
N GLY A 475 -8.89 8.75 -26.54
CA GLY A 475 -9.33 8.96 -25.17
C GLY A 475 -10.14 7.78 -24.62
N ARG A 476 -10.58 7.90 -23.36
CA ARG A 476 -11.29 6.82 -22.65
C ARG A 476 -12.60 6.38 -23.32
N HIS A 477 -13.20 7.29 -24.07
CA HIS A 477 -14.47 7.15 -24.76
C HIS A 477 -14.32 6.90 -26.28
N TYR A 478 -13.09 6.67 -26.77
CA TYR A 478 -12.86 6.30 -28.17
C TYR A 478 -12.92 4.79 -28.35
N SER A 479 -13.73 4.29 -29.28
CA SER A 479 -13.71 2.90 -29.71
C SER A 479 -12.81 2.75 -30.92
N VAL A 480 -11.73 1.98 -30.78
CA VAL A 480 -10.84 1.69 -31.91
C VAL A 480 -11.51 0.70 -32.86
N LYS A 481 -12.28 -0.26 -32.33
CA LYS A 481 -13.05 -1.21 -33.14
C LYS A 481 -14.07 -0.53 -34.05
N GLU A 482 -14.75 0.50 -33.55
CA GLU A 482 -15.74 1.25 -34.31
C GLU A 482 -15.16 2.46 -35.05
N GLY A 483 -13.91 2.83 -34.75
CA GLY A 483 -13.21 3.97 -35.36
C GLY A 483 -13.83 5.33 -35.01
N LYS A 484 -14.58 5.43 -33.90
CA LYS A 484 -15.32 6.64 -33.50
C LYS A 484 -15.44 6.78 -31.98
N TYR A 485 -15.81 7.97 -31.54
CA TYR A 485 -16.17 8.23 -30.16
C TYR A 485 -17.54 7.64 -29.79
N ASP A 486 -17.63 7.14 -28.57
CA ASP A 486 -18.90 6.84 -27.92
C ASP A 486 -19.68 8.14 -27.70
N THR A 487 -20.94 8.15 -28.11
CA THR A 487 -21.82 9.33 -28.14
C THR A 487 -22.89 9.31 -27.05
N ARG A 488 -22.88 8.29 -26.18
CA ARG A 488 -23.78 8.24 -25.01
C ARG A 488 -23.57 9.45 -24.11
N GLU A 489 -24.62 9.85 -23.41
CA GLU A 489 -24.49 10.77 -22.30
C GLU A 489 -23.52 10.19 -21.25
N ASN A 490 -22.58 11.01 -20.77
CA ASN A 490 -21.52 10.59 -19.86
C ASN A 490 -20.62 9.46 -20.41
N ALA A 491 -20.40 9.39 -21.73
CA ALA A 491 -19.53 8.39 -22.37
C ALA A 491 -18.15 8.24 -21.69
N LYS A 492 -17.59 9.34 -21.18
CA LYS A 492 -16.33 9.38 -20.41
C LYS A 492 -16.33 8.52 -19.14
N LEU A 493 -17.48 8.11 -18.62
CA LEU A 493 -17.58 7.24 -17.44
C LEU A 493 -17.58 5.74 -17.80
N TYR A 494 -17.96 5.39 -19.03
CA TYR A 494 -18.11 4.00 -19.45
C TYR A 494 -16.78 3.32 -19.81
N GLY A 495 -15.79 4.09 -20.26
CA GLY A 495 -14.44 3.59 -20.55
C GLY A 495 -14.42 2.53 -21.67
N VAL A 496 -15.02 2.82 -22.82
CA VAL A 496 -15.10 1.86 -23.95
C VAL A 496 -13.72 1.46 -24.46
N ASN A 497 -12.76 2.39 -24.53
CA ASN A 497 -11.38 2.12 -24.92
C ASN A 497 -10.76 1.08 -23.99
N PHE A 498 -10.87 1.34 -22.68
CA PHE A 498 -10.33 0.46 -21.66
C PHE A 498 -10.97 -0.93 -21.71
N GLN A 499 -12.28 -1.01 -21.93
CA GLN A 499 -12.95 -2.31 -22.03
C GLN A 499 -12.51 -3.08 -23.28
N GLU A 500 -12.36 -2.43 -24.44
CA GLU A 500 -11.87 -3.08 -25.66
C GLU A 500 -10.47 -3.66 -25.49
N GLN A 501 -9.59 -2.90 -24.82
CA GLN A 501 -8.24 -3.33 -24.46
C GLN A 501 -8.28 -4.56 -23.55
N TRP A 502 -9.11 -4.55 -22.51
CA TRP A 502 -9.27 -5.70 -21.60
C TRP A 502 -9.84 -6.94 -22.27
N ASP A 503 -10.88 -6.78 -23.08
CA ASP A 503 -11.53 -7.89 -23.77
C ASP A 503 -10.51 -8.65 -24.65
N TYR A 504 -9.67 -7.92 -25.39
CA TYR A 504 -8.61 -8.52 -26.19
C TYR A 504 -7.49 -9.12 -25.34
N ALA A 505 -7.04 -8.45 -24.28
CA ALA A 505 -6.03 -9.02 -23.39
C ALA A 505 -6.50 -10.33 -22.74
N ILE A 506 -7.78 -10.43 -22.36
CA ILE A 506 -8.39 -11.65 -21.83
C ILE A 506 -8.47 -12.75 -22.89
N GLU A 507 -8.78 -12.41 -24.15
CA GLU A 507 -8.77 -13.36 -25.28
C GLU A 507 -7.36 -13.92 -25.56
N ILE A 508 -6.33 -13.06 -25.50
CA ILE A 508 -4.93 -13.47 -25.68
C ILE A 508 -4.43 -14.35 -24.52
N ASP A 509 -4.98 -14.15 -23.33
CA ASP A 509 -4.68 -14.91 -22.12
C ASP A 509 -3.18 -14.94 -21.71
N PRO A 510 -2.51 -13.78 -21.56
CA PRO A 510 -1.09 -13.73 -21.20
C PRO A 510 -0.82 -14.15 -19.74
N GLU A 511 0.44 -14.38 -19.40
CA GLU A 511 0.85 -14.53 -17.99
C GLU A 511 0.67 -13.22 -17.21
N MET A 512 1.02 -12.09 -17.83
CA MET A 512 1.01 -10.74 -17.25
C MET A 512 0.13 -9.79 -18.07
N ILE A 513 -0.79 -9.09 -17.40
CA ILE A 513 -1.43 -7.87 -17.94
C ILE A 513 -0.82 -6.66 -17.26
N PHE A 514 -0.34 -5.69 -18.04
CA PHE A 514 0.20 -4.43 -17.52
C PHE A 514 -0.75 -3.26 -17.79
N ILE A 515 -1.15 -2.54 -16.75
CA ILE A 515 -2.16 -1.48 -16.83
C ILE A 515 -1.47 -0.09 -16.83
N THR A 516 -1.86 0.78 -17.77
CA THR A 516 -1.40 2.18 -17.86
C THR A 516 -2.58 3.14 -17.61
N GLY A 517 -2.69 3.84 -16.48
CA GLY A 517 -1.87 3.83 -15.26
C GLY A 517 -2.67 4.26 -14.02
N TRP A 518 -2.07 4.31 -12.84
CA TRP A 518 -2.78 4.61 -11.58
C TRP A 518 -2.98 6.12 -11.34
N ASN A 519 -1.90 6.89 -11.22
CA ASN A 519 -1.89 8.21 -10.58
C ASN A 519 -0.92 9.25 -11.21
N GLU A 520 -0.80 9.32 -12.52
CA GLU A 520 -0.01 10.32 -13.25
C GLU A 520 -0.72 11.68 -13.28
N TRP A 521 -1.11 12.23 -12.14
CA TRP A 521 -2.07 13.35 -12.12
C TRP A 521 -1.60 14.62 -12.85
N VAL A 522 -0.30 14.75 -13.12
CA VAL A 522 0.32 15.96 -13.65
C VAL A 522 0.79 15.78 -15.09
N ALA A 523 0.68 16.85 -15.88
CA ALA A 523 1.20 16.93 -17.24
C ALA A 523 2.20 18.08 -17.40
N GLY A 524 3.18 17.85 -18.27
CA GLY A 524 3.97 18.91 -18.87
C GLY A 524 3.16 19.70 -19.90
N ARG A 525 3.49 20.98 -20.08
CA ARG A 525 2.87 21.88 -21.05
C ARG A 525 3.94 22.44 -21.98
N PHE A 526 3.75 22.29 -23.29
CA PHE A 526 4.72 22.66 -24.31
C PHE A 526 4.10 23.61 -25.35
N GLU A 527 4.89 24.54 -25.88
CA GLU A 527 4.42 25.48 -26.91
C GLU A 527 3.92 24.71 -28.15
N GLU A 528 4.69 23.72 -28.58
CA GLU A 528 4.27 22.74 -29.57
C GLU A 528 4.84 21.35 -29.26
N TRP A 529 3.99 20.33 -29.31
CA TRP A 529 4.41 18.92 -29.22
C TRP A 529 3.47 18.03 -30.02
N GLY A 530 4.01 17.02 -30.71
CA GLY A 530 3.19 16.10 -31.50
C GLY A 530 2.31 16.77 -32.58
N GLY A 531 2.75 17.94 -33.09
CA GLY A 531 2.00 18.78 -34.03
C GLY A 531 0.74 19.42 -33.44
N VAL A 532 0.70 19.62 -32.13
CA VAL A 532 -0.37 20.30 -31.39
C VAL A 532 0.22 21.54 -30.74
N LYS A 533 -0.42 22.70 -30.92
CA LYS A 533 -0.07 23.94 -30.22
C LYS A 533 -0.64 23.93 -28.81
N ASN A 534 0.10 24.51 -27.86
CA ASN A 534 -0.22 24.46 -26.43
C ASN A 534 -0.46 23.01 -25.96
N ALA A 535 0.52 22.15 -26.19
CA ALA A 535 0.37 20.72 -26.07
C ALA A 535 0.53 20.23 -24.63
N PHE A 536 -0.33 19.27 -24.27
CA PHE A 536 -0.23 18.45 -23.06
C PHE A 536 -0.03 16.98 -23.50
N PRO A 537 1.22 16.47 -23.55
CA PRO A 537 1.52 15.18 -24.16
C PRO A 537 0.88 13.96 -23.50
N ASP A 538 0.81 13.98 -22.16
CA ASP A 538 0.57 12.77 -21.36
C ASP A 538 -0.82 12.69 -20.75
N GLN A 539 -1.32 13.80 -20.20
CA GLN A 539 -2.56 13.88 -19.44
C GLN A 539 -3.20 15.25 -19.67
N PHE A 540 -4.52 15.35 -19.74
CA PHE A 540 -5.17 16.62 -20.06
C PHE A 540 -6.52 16.87 -19.39
N SER A 541 -7.44 15.89 -19.42
CA SER A 541 -8.81 16.06 -18.90
C SER A 541 -9.42 14.70 -18.53
N ASP A 542 -10.66 14.67 -18.05
CA ASP A 542 -11.40 13.44 -17.76
C ASP A 542 -11.37 12.45 -18.94
N GLU A 543 -11.59 12.94 -20.16
CA GLU A 543 -11.63 12.15 -21.38
C GLU A 543 -10.26 11.71 -21.89
N TYR A 544 -9.23 12.51 -21.60
CA TYR A 544 -7.89 12.39 -22.18
C TYR A 544 -6.84 12.32 -21.07
N SER A 545 -6.98 11.29 -20.25
CA SER A 545 -6.07 10.92 -19.17
C SER A 545 -6.02 9.39 -19.02
N ARG A 546 -4.92 8.87 -18.47
CA ARG A 546 -4.72 7.43 -18.27
C ARG A 546 -5.02 6.94 -16.86
N ASP A 547 -5.25 7.87 -15.92
CA ASP A 547 -5.32 7.60 -14.48
C ASP A 547 -6.57 6.82 -14.06
N ILE A 548 -6.38 5.88 -13.15
CA ILE A 548 -7.44 5.04 -12.58
C ILE A 548 -7.77 5.45 -11.14
N GLU A 549 -6.84 6.10 -10.44
CA GLU A 549 -7.07 6.57 -9.09
C GLU A 549 -8.31 7.47 -9.03
N PRO A 550 -9.18 7.31 -8.01
CA PRO A 550 -10.43 8.04 -7.98
C PRO A 550 -10.25 9.56 -7.98
N SER A 551 -11.11 10.25 -8.72
CA SER A 551 -11.14 11.70 -8.83
C SER A 551 -12.24 12.32 -7.97
N LYS A 552 -12.07 13.58 -7.55
CA LYS A 552 -13.19 14.41 -7.03
C LYS A 552 -14.11 14.93 -8.13
N GLY A 553 -13.66 14.90 -9.38
CA GLY A 553 -14.46 15.26 -10.55
C GLY A 553 -15.44 14.16 -10.95
N ASP A 554 -15.93 14.22 -12.19
CA ASP A 554 -17.00 13.35 -12.66
C ASP A 554 -16.62 11.87 -12.73
N LEU A 555 -15.33 11.56 -12.91
CA LEU A 555 -14.85 10.18 -13.04
C LEU A 555 -15.01 9.34 -11.76
N LYS A 556 -15.04 9.98 -10.59
CA LYS A 556 -15.20 9.31 -9.28
C LYS A 556 -14.35 8.04 -9.20
N ASP A 557 -14.94 6.89 -8.87
CA ASP A 557 -14.32 5.57 -8.78
C ASP A 557 -14.71 4.61 -9.92
N HIS A 558 -15.29 5.13 -11.01
CA HIS A 558 -15.77 4.32 -12.13
C HIS A 558 -14.67 3.46 -12.77
N TYR A 559 -13.47 4.01 -12.93
CA TYR A 559 -12.33 3.31 -13.52
C TYR A 559 -11.69 2.33 -12.55
N TYR A 560 -11.71 2.62 -11.24
CA TYR A 560 -11.29 1.67 -10.22
C TYR A 560 -12.15 0.40 -10.26
N TYR A 561 -13.48 0.52 -10.27
CA TYR A 561 -14.36 -0.65 -10.34
C TYR A 561 -14.35 -1.34 -11.71
N GLN A 562 -14.12 -0.62 -12.80
CA GLN A 562 -13.87 -1.23 -14.11
C GLN A 562 -12.58 -2.07 -14.10
N MET A 563 -11.49 -1.56 -13.52
CA MET A 563 -10.25 -2.30 -13.32
C MET A 563 -10.48 -3.54 -12.46
N VAL A 564 -11.10 -3.41 -11.28
CA VAL A 564 -11.45 -4.54 -10.39
C VAL A 564 -12.23 -5.61 -11.16
N SER A 565 -13.22 -5.20 -11.95
CA SER A 565 -14.06 -6.11 -12.71
C SER A 565 -13.27 -6.93 -13.72
N ASN A 566 -12.37 -6.29 -14.46
CA ASN A 566 -11.57 -6.97 -15.47
C ASN A 566 -10.44 -7.81 -14.87
N ILE A 567 -9.81 -7.37 -13.76
CA ILE A 567 -8.87 -8.21 -13.00
C ILE A 567 -9.56 -9.50 -12.53
N ARG A 568 -10.77 -9.41 -11.99
CA ARG A 568 -11.55 -10.59 -11.59
C ARG A 568 -11.83 -11.50 -12.78
N ARG A 569 -12.17 -10.97 -13.95
CA ARG A 569 -12.38 -11.79 -15.17
C ARG A 569 -11.10 -12.48 -15.62
N PHE A 570 -9.96 -11.81 -15.53
CA PHE A 570 -8.67 -12.34 -15.94
C PHE A 570 -8.13 -13.41 -14.98
N LYS A 571 -8.20 -13.16 -13.66
CA LYS A 571 -7.63 -14.03 -12.62
C LYS A 571 -8.63 -15.04 -12.05
N GLY A 572 -9.92 -14.89 -12.33
CA GLY A 572 -10.99 -15.63 -11.64
C GLY A 572 -11.22 -15.11 -10.21
N THR A 573 -12.17 -15.73 -9.50
CA THR A 573 -12.48 -15.38 -8.09
C THR A 573 -12.78 -16.60 -7.24
N LYS A 574 -12.71 -16.43 -5.92
CA LYS A 574 -13.22 -17.38 -4.92
C LYS A 574 -14.75 -17.32 -4.84
N PRO A 575 -15.43 -18.46 -4.60
CA PRO A 575 -16.88 -18.46 -4.43
C PRO A 575 -17.28 -17.61 -3.22
N VAL A 576 -18.31 -16.79 -3.40
CA VAL A 576 -18.90 -16.01 -2.31
C VAL A 576 -19.31 -16.97 -1.18
N PRO A 577 -18.82 -16.75 0.06
CA PRO A 577 -19.17 -17.58 1.20
C PRO A 577 -20.69 -17.65 1.43
N LYS A 578 -21.18 -18.83 1.83
CA LYS A 578 -22.61 -19.00 2.17
C LYS A 578 -22.91 -18.42 3.54
N ALA A 579 -24.03 -17.71 3.66
CA ALA A 579 -24.57 -17.30 4.96
C ALA A 579 -24.93 -18.52 5.83
N SER A 580 -24.69 -18.42 7.13
CA SER A 580 -25.11 -19.43 8.11
C SER A 580 -26.64 -19.57 8.17
N GLY A 581 -27.11 -20.66 8.79
CA GLY A 581 -28.53 -20.89 9.02
C GLY A 581 -29.19 -19.83 9.92
N LYS A 582 -30.51 -19.95 10.12
CA LYS A 582 -31.26 -19.09 11.04
C LYS A 582 -30.66 -19.20 12.44
N LYS A 583 -30.45 -18.06 13.10
CA LYS A 583 -29.92 -17.95 14.46
C LYS A 583 -30.46 -16.68 15.11
N THR A 584 -31.18 -16.86 16.22
CA THR A 584 -31.57 -15.76 17.10
C THR A 584 -30.36 -15.34 17.92
N ILE A 585 -30.10 -14.04 17.97
CA ILE A 585 -29.02 -13.45 18.77
C ILE A 585 -29.66 -12.67 19.92
N ASP A 586 -29.31 -13.01 21.15
CA ASP A 586 -29.50 -12.11 22.28
C ASP A 586 -28.32 -11.14 22.34
N ILE A 587 -28.54 -9.91 21.87
CA ILE A 587 -27.51 -8.87 21.81
C ILE A 587 -27.04 -8.43 23.21
N TYR A 588 -27.75 -8.80 24.28
CA TYR A 588 -27.38 -8.49 25.66
C TYR A 588 -26.70 -9.66 26.38
N SER A 589 -26.63 -10.84 25.76
CA SER A 589 -25.95 -12.01 26.32
C SER A 589 -24.46 -11.78 26.53
N ASP A 590 -23.91 -12.34 27.59
CA ASP A 590 -22.46 -12.34 27.85
C ASP A 590 -21.73 -13.47 27.10
N GLU A 591 -22.47 -14.42 26.55
CA GLU A 591 -21.91 -15.44 25.66
C GLU A 591 -21.66 -14.88 24.25
N ASP A 592 -20.57 -15.33 23.60
CA ASP A 592 -20.33 -15.01 22.19
C ASP A 592 -21.24 -15.84 21.27
N MET A 593 -22.46 -15.34 21.06
CA MET A 593 -23.43 -15.93 20.14
C MET A 593 -23.04 -15.78 18.65
N TRP A 594 -21.99 -15.02 18.32
CA TRP A 594 -21.55 -14.76 16.94
C TRP A 594 -20.48 -15.73 16.42
N LYS A 595 -19.91 -16.57 17.31
CA LYS A 595 -18.79 -17.46 16.97
C LYS A 595 -19.05 -18.33 15.73
N ASP A 596 -20.27 -18.86 15.58
CA ASP A 596 -20.69 -19.75 14.47
C ASP A 596 -21.53 -19.02 13.39
N VAL A 597 -21.51 -17.69 13.36
CA VAL A 597 -22.20 -16.88 12.32
C VAL A 597 -21.24 -16.59 11.18
N TYR A 598 -21.69 -16.90 9.96
CA TYR A 598 -20.89 -16.77 8.73
C TYR A 598 -21.68 -16.08 7.62
N PRO A 599 -21.00 -15.41 6.66
CA PRO A 599 -19.56 -15.16 6.66
C PRO A 599 -19.14 -14.08 7.66
N ASN A 600 -17.84 -14.02 7.92
CA ASN A 600 -17.22 -12.88 8.56
C ASN A 600 -16.74 -11.89 7.49
N PHE A 601 -17.18 -10.65 7.58
CA PHE A 601 -16.76 -9.57 6.68
C PHE A 601 -15.63 -8.81 7.35
N PHE A 602 -14.39 -9.07 6.93
CA PHE A 602 -13.21 -8.47 7.55
C PHE A 602 -12.95 -7.05 7.04
N ALA A 603 -12.24 -6.26 7.82
CA ALA A 603 -11.63 -5.00 7.37
C ALA A 603 -10.20 -4.93 7.91
N TYR A 604 -9.33 -4.22 7.20
CA TYR A 604 -7.96 -4.03 7.65
C TYR A 604 -7.92 -3.16 8.90
N LYS A 605 -7.11 -3.54 9.88
CA LYS A 605 -6.80 -2.72 11.06
C LYS A 605 -5.77 -1.64 10.73
N GLY A 606 -5.57 -0.69 11.63
CA GLY A 606 -4.47 0.27 11.61
C GLY A 606 -4.61 1.37 10.55
N ASN A 607 -5.83 1.62 10.05
CA ASN A 607 -6.06 2.55 8.93
C ASN A 607 -6.91 3.78 9.29
N THR A 608 -7.11 4.04 10.58
CA THR A 608 -7.85 5.18 11.15
C THR A 608 -6.95 6.33 11.64
N PHE A 609 -5.64 6.25 11.41
CA PHE A 609 -4.72 7.30 11.86
C PHE A 609 -4.94 8.64 11.15
N ASP A 610 -4.56 9.72 11.86
CA ASP A 610 -4.72 11.10 11.39
C ASP A 610 -3.91 11.39 10.12
N ARG A 611 -4.45 12.26 9.27
CA ARG A 611 -3.71 12.96 8.22
C ARG A 611 -3.44 14.38 8.66
N ASP A 612 -2.20 14.84 8.52
CA ASP A 612 -1.82 16.23 8.73
C ASP A 612 -0.60 16.55 7.86
N PHE A 613 -0.84 16.83 6.59
CA PHE A 613 0.22 16.86 5.57
C PHE A 613 0.07 17.99 4.57
N ASN A 614 1.19 18.46 4.03
CA ASN A 614 1.21 19.46 2.97
C ASN A 614 1.17 18.77 1.61
N GLY A 615 0.23 19.15 0.77
CA GLY A 615 0.25 18.85 -0.65
C GLY A 615 1.11 19.83 -1.46
N TYR A 616 0.76 19.96 -2.74
CA TYR A 616 1.34 20.94 -3.65
C TYR A 616 1.10 22.38 -3.18
N VAL A 617 2.01 23.29 -3.56
CA VAL A 617 1.79 24.73 -3.49
C VAL A 617 0.74 25.14 -4.51
N ASP A 618 -0.34 25.75 -4.04
CA ASP A 618 -1.34 26.35 -4.93
C ASP A 618 -0.77 27.66 -5.51
N LYS A 619 -0.69 27.77 -6.84
CA LYS A 619 -0.15 28.97 -7.50
C LYS A 619 -1.05 30.20 -7.36
N LYS A 620 -2.35 30.05 -7.07
CA LYS A 620 -3.25 31.19 -6.80
C LYS A 620 -2.93 31.85 -5.46
N THR A 621 -2.59 31.06 -4.44
CA THR A 621 -2.33 31.56 -3.07
C THR A 621 -0.85 31.61 -2.70
N ASN A 622 0.01 30.98 -3.48
CA ASN A 622 1.45 30.77 -3.24
C ASN A 622 1.76 30.14 -1.87
N LYS A 623 0.88 29.25 -1.39
CA LYS A 623 1.03 28.50 -0.14
C LYS A 623 0.83 27.00 -0.38
N PRO A 624 1.50 26.11 0.39
CA PRO A 624 1.16 24.69 0.40
C PRO A 624 -0.29 24.48 0.79
N ILE A 625 -0.99 23.59 0.09
CA ILE A 625 -2.33 23.15 0.50
C ILE A 625 -2.18 22.21 1.69
N ARG A 626 -2.78 22.54 2.83
CA ARG A 626 -2.77 21.68 4.02
C ARG A 626 -3.96 20.74 4.00
N TYR A 627 -3.72 19.44 4.17
CA TYR A 627 -4.74 18.42 4.35
C TYR A 627 -4.73 17.92 5.78
N GLU A 628 -5.84 18.11 6.48
CA GLU A 628 -6.06 17.59 7.83
C GLU A 628 -7.28 16.65 7.83
N ASN A 629 -7.10 15.46 8.39
CA ASN A 629 -8.18 14.52 8.65
C ASN A 629 -7.95 13.85 10.00
N ARG A 630 -8.81 14.14 10.98
CA ARG A 630 -8.81 13.54 12.32
C ARG A 630 -10.12 12.83 12.63
N THR A 631 -10.83 12.40 11.58
CA THR A 631 -12.17 11.81 11.73
C THR A 631 -12.12 10.31 12.03
N GLY A 632 -10.98 9.64 11.79
CA GLY A 632 -10.81 8.23 12.12
C GLY A 632 -10.93 8.01 13.63
N ARG A 633 -11.86 7.16 14.04
CA ARG A 633 -12.18 6.94 15.46
C ARG A 633 -12.25 5.46 15.81
N ASN A 634 -13.22 4.73 15.29
CA ASN A 634 -13.39 3.30 15.55
C ASN A 634 -12.88 2.46 14.36
N ASP A 635 -11.78 1.76 14.56
CA ASP A 635 -11.11 0.94 13.52
C ASP A 635 -11.80 -0.42 13.34
N PHE A 636 -12.63 -0.55 12.31
CA PHE A 636 -13.38 -1.78 12.06
C PHE A 636 -12.46 -2.92 11.62
N VAL A 637 -12.63 -4.09 12.23
CA VAL A 637 -11.88 -5.31 11.87
C VAL A 637 -12.78 -6.43 11.37
N SER A 638 -14.07 -6.40 11.74
CA SER A 638 -14.97 -7.52 11.48
C SER A 638 -16.43 -7.09 11.55
N ALA A 639 -17.27 -7.60 10.65
CA ALA A 639 -18.72 -7.49 10.72
C ALA A 639 -19.39 -8.84 10.44
N LYS A 640 -20.52 -9.10 11.10
CA LYS A 640 -21.34 -10.32 10.92
C LYS A 640 -22.81 -9.97 10.87
N VAL A 641 -23.58 -10.81 10.19
CA VAL A 641 -25.03 -10.68 10.10
C VAL A 641 -25.72 -12.01 10.34
N ALA A 642 -26.70 -12.01 11.23
CA ALA A 642 -27.56 -13.16 11.53
C ALA A 642 -29.03 -12.81 11.26
N ARG A 643 -29.88 -13.83 11.20
CA ARG A 643 -31.32 -13.67 11.00
C ARG A 643 -32.08 -14.79 11.69
N ASP A 644 -33.27 -14.51 12.16
CA ASP A 644 -34.25 -15.53 12.54
C ASP A 644 -35.54 -15.34 11.74
N ASP A 645 -36.70 -15.67 12.32
CA ASP A 645 -38.00 -15.51 11.66
C ASP A 645 -38.44 -14.03 11.62
N GLU A 646 -38.10 -13.24 12.62
CA GLU A 646 -38.63 -11.88 12.84
C GLU A 646 -37.60 -10.77 12.66
N PHE A 647 -36.32 -11.05 12.91
CA PHE A 647 -35.26 -10.05 13.01
C PHE A 647 -34.08 -10.34 12.07
N VAL A 648 -33.36 -9.26 11.76
CA VAL A 648 -31.99 -9.29 11.25
C VAL A 648 -31.10 -8.66 12.32
N TYR A 649 -29.99 -9.32 12.61
CA TYR A 649 -29.02 -8.90 13.62
C TYR A 649 -27.73 -8.51 12.94
N PHE A 650 -27.18 -7.34 13.27
CA PHE A 650 -25.89 -6.90 12.76
C PHE A 650 -24.91 -6.75 13.90
N MET A 651 -23.65 -7.14 13.68
CA MET A 651 -22.55 -6.86 14.59
C MET A 651 -21.39 -6.27 13.81
N VAL A 652 -20.76 -5.26 14.40
CA VAL A 652 -19.44 -4.76 13.99
C VAL A 652 -18.50 -4.78 15.19
N GLU A 653 -17.28 -5.23 14.95
CA GLU A 653 -16.19 -5.32 15.92
C GLU A 653 -15.04 -4.42 15.47
N CYS A 654 -14.49 -3.68 16.44
CA CYS A 654 -13.36 -2.77 16.23
C CYS A 654 -12.07 -3.36 16.80
N ALA A 655 -10.92 -2.87 16.32
CA ALA A 655 -9.60 -3.24 16.82
C ALA A 655 -9.48 -2.92 18.32
N GLU A 656 -10.08 -1.81 18.77
CA GLU A 656 -10.12 -1.37 20.16
C GLU A 656 -11.53 -1.12 20.68
N ASN A 657 -11.64 -0.80 21.98
CA ASN A 657 -12.93 -0.45 22.59
C ASN A 657 -13.56 0.73 21.86
N ILE A 658 -14.85 0.60 21.56
CA ILE A 658 -15.59 1.62 20.82
C ILE A 658 -15.75 2.88 21.68
N VAL A 659 -15.52 4.04 21.07
CA VAL A 659 -15.61 5.36 21.71
C VAL A 659 -16.53 6.31 20.92
N GLY A 660 -16.92 7.43 21.54
CA GLY A 660 -17.67 8.51 20.90
C GLY A 660 -19.17 8.25 20.75
N GLU A 661 -19.77 7.47 21.67
CA GLU A 661 -21.21 7.18 21.65
C GLU A 661 -22.04 8.48 21.65
N GLY A 662 -22.84 8.62 20.60
CA GLY A 662 -23.73 9.76 20.41
C GLY A 662 -23.10 11.02 19.81
N ASP A 663 -21.84 10.95 19.39
CA ASP A 663 -21.24 11.96 18.52
C ASP A 663 -21.83 11.89 17.10
N LYS A 664 -21.61 12.94 16.31
CA LYS A 664 -22.02 12.95 14.89
C LYS A 664 -21.30 11.84 14.12
N ALA A 665 -22.03 11.24 13.18
CA ALA A 665 -21.57 10.19 12.27
C ALA A 665 -21.11 8.87 12.91
N TRP A 666 -21.32 8.71 14.22
CA TRP A 666 -20.90 7.54 14.99
C TRP A 666 -21.57 6.25 14.50
N MET A 667 -20.77 5.24 14.14
CA MET A 667 -21.17 3.85 13.91
C MET A 667 -22.45 3.68 13.08
N ARG A 668 -22.48 4.25 11.87
CA ARG A 668 -23.61 4.20 10.93
C ARG A 668 -23.63 2.88 10.16
N LEU A 669 -24.82 2.31 10.02
CA LEU A 669 -25.07 1.14 9.18
C LEU A 669 -26.02 1.51 8.04
N PHE A 670 -25.56 1.42 6.80
CA PHE A 670 -26.40 1.53 5.61
C PHE A 670 -26.85 0.14 5.16
N ILE A 671 -28.11 0.02 4.75
CA ILE A 671 -28.72 -1.25 4.36
C ILE A 671 -29.46 -1.06 3.03
N GLU A 672 -29.13 -1.90 2.05
CA GLU A 672 -29.82 -2.02 0.78
C GLU A 672 -30.56 -3.37 0.75
N ILE A 673 -31.87 -3.36 0.51
CA ILE A 673 -32.68 -4.58 0.43
C ILE A 673 -33.00 -4.91 -1.03
N GLY A 674 -32.70 -6.14 -1.45
CA GLY A 674 -33.00 -6.60 -2.80
C GLY A 674 -32.09 -5.98 -3.86
N ALA A 675 -32.68 -5.61 -5.01
CA ALA A 675 -31.95 -5.02 -6.13
C ALA A 675 -31.78 -3.50 -5.93
N ARG A 676 -30.75 -2.96 -6.59
CA ARG A 676 -30.46 -1.53 -6.64
C ARG A 676 -31.70 -0.71 -7.04
N GLN A 677 -31.94 0.36 -6.29
CA GLN A 677 -32.98 1.36 -6.58
C GLN A 677 -32.35 2.76 -6.57
N ASP A 678 -32.20 3.36 -7.75
CA ASP A 678 -31.53 4.65 -7.92
C ASP A 678 -32.30 5.83 -7.29
N ALA A 679 -33.56 5.64 -6.93
CA ALA A 679 -34.35 6.63 -6.19
C ALA A 679 -33.84 6.87 -4.76
N ASN A 680 -33.02 5.97 -4.22
CA ASN A 680 -32.44 6.08 -2.88
C ASN A 680 -31.02 6.68 -2.91
N TRP A 681 -30.53 7.15 -1.77
CA TRP A 681 -29.14 7.58 -1.64
C TRP A 681 -28.16 6.43 -1.92
N GLU A 682 -27.42 6.49 -3.03
CA GLU A 682 -26.41 5.49 -3.39
C GLU A 682 -26.96 4.05 -3.26
N SER A 683 -28.21 3.85 -3.71
CA SER A 683 -29.03 2.63 -3.61
C SER A 683 -29.44 2.14 -2.21
N PHE A 684 -28.85 2.67 -1.13
CA PHE A 684 -29.17 2.28 0.25
C PHE A 684 -30.57 2.72 0.67
N HIS A 685 -31.38 1.76 1.06
CA HIS A 685 -32.78 1.98 1.44
C HIS A 685 -32.90 2.54 2.85
N TYR A 686 -32.01 2.12 3.75
CA TYR A 686 -32.07 2.47 5.16
C TYR A 686 -30.70 2.86 5.70
N VAL A 687 -30.71 3.71 6.73
CA VAL A 687 -29.55 3.99 7.57
C VAL A 687 -29.95 3.83 9.03
N VAL A 688 -29.09 3.19 9.81
CA VAL A 688 -29.19 3.16 11.28
C VAL A 688 -28.12 4.10 11.83
N ASN A 689 -28.47 4.82 12.91
CA ASN A 689 -27.52 5.59 13.72
C ASN A 689 -26.92 6.83 13.04
N ARG A 690 -27.56 7.38 12.00
CA ARG A 690 -27.18 8.71 11.46
C ARG A 690 -27.66 9.83 12.39
N GLN A 691 -28.84 9.66 12.99
CA GLN A 691 -29.27 10.45 14.15
C GLN A 691 -28.74 9.85 15.45
N LYS A 692 -28.46 10.71 16.43
CA LYS A 692 -27.92 10.33 17.73
C LYS A 692 -28.83 9.31 18.44
N PRO A 693 -28.28 8.18 18.94
CA PRO A 693 -29.02 7.24 19.78
C PRO A 693 -29.61 7.91 21.01
N SER A 694 -30.76 7.41 21.47
CA SER A 694 -31.37 7.88 22.71
C SER A 694 -32.04 6.73 23.47
N ASN A 695 -31.99 6.78 24.80
CA ASN A 695 -32.62 5.78 25.68
C ASN A 695 -32.22 4.32 25.36
N GLY A 696 -30.95 4.08 25.00
CA GLY A 696 -30.45 2.75 24.65
C GLY A 696 -30.99 2.19 23.32
N LYS A 697 -31.52 3.04 22.45
CA LYS A 697 -32.02 2.67 21.11
C LYS A 697 -31.38 3.53 20.02
N ALA A 698 -31.16 2.91 18.86
CA ALA A 698 -30.68 3.57 17.66
C ALA A 698 -31.86 3.95 16.76
N VAL A 699 -31.71 5.02 15.98
CA VAL A 699 -32.74 5.49 15.04
C VAL A 699 -32.53 4.78 13.70
N LEU A 700 -33.57 4.13 13.20
CA LEU A 700 -33.65 3.60 11.84
C LEU A 700 -34.38 4.62 10.96
N GLU A 701 -33.74 4.99 9.86
CA GLU A 701 -34.29 5.93 8.89
C GLU A 701 -34.32 5.30 7.50
N LYS A 702 -35.26 5.74 6.66
CA LYS A 702 -35.43 5.32 5.27
C LYS A 702 -35.03 6.46 4.33
N SER A 703 -34.35 6.13 3.24
CA SER A 703 -33.99 7.13 2.22
C SER A 703 -35.23 7.64 1.49
N THR A 704 -35.22 8.95 1.19
CA THR A 704 -36.19 9.60 0.30
C THR A 704 -35.53 10.15 -0.97
N GLY A 705 -34.29 9.74 -1.24
CA GLY A 705 -33.47 10.17 -2.39
C GLY A 705 -32.52 11.31 -2.07
N GLY A 706 -31.33 11.29 -2.68
CA GLY A 706 -30.20 12.14 -2.26
C GLY A 706 -29.86 11.90 -0.79
N TRP A 707 -29.14 12.80 -0.12
CA TRP A 707 -28.81 12.66 1.32
C TRP A 707 -29.99 13.05 2.24
N ASN A 708 -31.18 12.52 1.96
CA ASN A 708 -32.40 12.78 2.72
C ASN A 708 -32.95 11.48 3.32
N TRP A 709 -33.40 11.57 4.57
CA TRP A 709 -33.75 10.42 5.40
C TRP A 709 -34.95 10.75 6.29
N GLU A 710 -35.90 9.82 6.40
CA GLU A 710 -37.07 9.91 7.26
C GLU A 710 -37.07 8.81 8.32
N GLU A 711 -37.40 9.14 9.57
CA GLU A 711 -37.44 8.17 10.66
C GLU A 711 -38.52 7.09 10.42
N VAL A 712 -38.11 5.83 10.51
CA VAL A 712 -38.99 4.66 10.47
C VAL A 712 -39.36 4.22 11.89
N GLY A 713 -38.39 4.30 12.81
CA GLY A 713 -38.59 3.98 14.21
C GLY A 713 -37.28 3.69 14.94
N LEU A 714 -37.42 3.17 16.16
CA LEU A 714 -36.30 2.87 17.05
C LEU A 714 -35.97 1.37 17.05
N VAL A 715 -34.68 1.05 16.96
CA VAL A 715 -34.15 -0.33 17.02
C VAL A 715 -33.27 -0.53 18.26
N GLU A 716 -33.28 -1.75 18.80
CA GLU A 716 -32.45 -2.11 19.95
C GLU A 716 -30.99 -2.21 19.52
N TYR A 717 -30.08 -1.71 20.37
CA TYR A 717 -28.64 -1.95 20.22
C TYR A 717 -28.00 -2.30 21.56
N SER A 718 -26.82 -2.92 21.49
CA SER A 718 -25.94 -3.09 22.63
C SER A 718 -24.51 -2.72 22.26
N LEU A 719 -23.81 -2.12 23.22
CA LEU A 719 -22.41 -1.72 23.12
C LEU A 719 -21.63 -2.47 24.21
N LYS A 720 -20.70 -3.34 23.79
CA LYS A 720 -19.87 -4.14 24.71
C LYS A 720 -18.40 -4.08 24.28
N GLY A 721 -17.62 -3.20 24.91
CA GLY A 721 -16.20 -3.04 24.63
C GLY A 721 -15.95 -2.74 23.15
N LYS A 722 -15.40 -3.73 22.42
CA LYS A 722 -15.06 -3.63 21.00
C LYS A 722 -16.24 -3.86 20.03
N ARG A 723 -17.42 -4.24 20.53
CA ARG A 723 -18.57 -4.66 19.69
C ARG A 723 -19.79 -3.75 19.82
N LEU A 724 -20.34 -3.35 18.68
CA LEU A 724 -21.69 -2.81 18.55
C LEU A 724 -22.59 -3.85 17.88
N GLN A 725 -23.76 -4.09 18.48
CA GLN A 725 -24.75 -5.05 17.98
C GLN A 725 -26.10 -4.37 17.79
N LEU A 726 -26.80 -4.68 16.70
CA LEU A 726 -28.11 -4.16 16.36
C LEU A 726 -29.10 -5.31 16.18
N LYS A 727 -30.33 -5.12 16.65
CA LYS A 727 -31.48 -6.01 16.42
C LYS A 727 -32.56 -5.24 15.67
N VAL A 728 -32.73 -5.56 14.40
CA VAL A 728 -33.61 -4.82 13.48
C VAL A 728 -34.80 -5.69 13.06
N PRO A 729 -36.06 -5.28 13.32
CA PRO A 729 -37.23 -6.01 12.85
C PRO A 729 -37.28 -6.06 11.32
N LYS A 730 -37.48 -7.25 10.75
CA LYS A 730 -37.66 -7.41 9.29
C LYS A 730 -38.79 -6.57 8.72
N SER A 731 -39.87 -6.41 9.49
CA SER A 731 -41.03 -5.61 9.12
C SER A 731 -40.68 -4.13 8.89
N MET A 732 -39.74 -3.57 9.67
CA MET A 732 -39.26 -2.19 9.49
C MET A 732 -38.39 -2.03 8.23
N LEU A 733 -37.72 -3.10 7.80
CA LEU A 733 -36.95 -3.13 6.55
C LEU A 733 -37.81 -3.45 5.32
N GLY A 734 -39.11 -3.69 5.51
CA GLY A 734 -40.01 -4.11 4.42
C GLY A 734 -39.74 -5.53 3.90
N ILE A 735 -38.97 -6.34 4.64
CA ILE A 735 -38.65 -7.72 4.25
C ILE A 735 -39.89 -8.60 4.46
N LYS A 736 -40.27 -9.35 3.42
CA LYS A 736 -41.39 -10.30 3.46
C LYS A 736 -40.88 -11.72 3.22
N GLY A 737 -41.30 -12.65 4.07
CA GLY A 737 -40.95 -14.07 3.96
C GLY A 737 -39.51 -14.42 4.35
N ASP A 738 -39.11 -15.64 4.00
CA ASP A 738 -37.86 -16.26 4.46
C ASP A 738 -36.67 -16.13 3.53
N LYS A 739 -36.89 -15.70 2.28
CA LYS A 739 -35.84 -15.55 1.26
C LYS A 739 -35.71 -14.08 0.90
N PHE A 740 -34.55 -13.50 1.19
CA PHE A 740 -34.23 -12.12 0.88
C PHE A 740 -32.72 -11.97 0.71
N VAL A 741 -32.31 -10.91 0.03
CA VAL A 741 -30.92 -10.49 -0.17
C VAL A 741 -30.79 -9.06 0.32
N PHE A 742 -29.67 -8.73 0.92
CA PHE A 742 -29.34 -7.35 1.27
C PHE A 742 -27.83 -7.13 1.16
N ASN A 743 -27.45 -5.91 0.83
CA ASN A 743 -26.10 -5.39 0.97
C ASN A 743 -26.07 -4.43 2.16
N PHE A 744 -24.89 -4.26 2.76
CA PHE A 744 -24.73 -3.34 3.87
C PHE A 744 -23.35 -2.72 3.89
N LYS A 745 -23.25 -1.55 4.53
CA LYS A 745 -22.00 -0.83 4.71
C LYS A 745 -21.96 -0.18 6.08
N TRP A 746 -20.88 -0.40 6.82
CA TRP A 746 -20.59 0.34 8.04
C TRP A 746 -19.74 1.56 7.74
N SER A 747 -19.94 2.63 8.50
CA SER A 747 -19.12 3.85 8.48
C SER A 747 -19.07 4.44 9.88
N ASP A 748 -17.90 4.91 10.30
CA ASP A 748 -17.70 5.73 11.48
C ASP A 748 -16.90 6.98 11.11
#